data_AF-A0A6A5K2G9-F1
#
_entry.id   AF-A0A6A5K2G9-F1
#
_cell.length_a   1.000
_cell.length_b   1.000
_cell.length_c   1.000
_cell.angle_alpha   90.00
_cell.angle_beta   90.00
_cell.angle_gamma   90.00
#
_symmetry.space_group_name_H-M   'P 1'
#
loop_
_entity.id
_entity.type
_entity.pdbx_description
1 polymer ?
#
loop_
_entity_poly.entity_id
_entity_poly.type
_entity_poly.pdbx_seq_one_letter_code
_entity_poly.pdbx_strand_id
1 'polypeptide(L)'
;MRGFILPLLATAALSRASAIPSDQPLSKRAVGTWDDAYTKATAALARLSQNDKIGIVTGVGWTQGNCVGNTRAASSIGYPSLCLQDGPLGVRYIQGATAFSAGIHAASTWDIDLVRERGAFLGAEAKQLGVHVQLGPSAGPLGKHAKGGRNWEGFGSDPYLQGIMMAQTIEGMQESGVQATAKHWLVNEQELNRETMSSDVPDRVLRELYAWPFMDAVRSKVAAVMCSYNKIDGEWACESDSVMNKFLKNELGFRGYIVSDWNAQHTTSGSANAGLDMTMPGTDFNNNNVFWGPQLQSAINNRQVQQSRLDDMVKRILAAWYLLGQDKGYPRTSFNSWRIGNHNVGGNHKTNVRATARDGIVLLKNDNAALPLNKPRSVAVIGSDSIVAPRGANACVDRGCNDGTLAMGWGSGSVEFPYLIAPLDAINTQAQKDGTSVTSSPNDNAQQGASVARNADIAVVCINSASGEGYITVEGNAGDRNNLDPWHNGNELVKAVAAVNKKTIVVVHSVGPVIMEQWVDNPNVVAVVWAGLPGQESGNGLVDVLYGSVSPSGKLPYTIAKKESDYGTTITRGDDRDWDLFIDYRHFDKENIEPRFEFGYGLSYTNFTYSDLAIQGKPSAGPATGATGSGGPVDLFETVATITAQISNSGGVAGAEVPQLYLGYPASTNSAPKQLRGFAKLKLDAGVSGTATFKVTRRDMSFWDERSRKWTVAAGDYTVFVGSSSRDVRLTGKISVPSTIRPASALGRLTKNRVQARCLATVQGNTERAIPTPSMRRATSISNEPATFTIKNGPIFAGKSFGAKTNISGEAVFTTSLVGYPESMTDPSYRGQILVFTQPLIGNYGVPSAARDEHGLLRYFESPHIQASGIVVQDYALKHSHWTAVESLAAWCAREGVPAISGVDTREVVTYLREQGSSLARISIGEEYDADEDEAYIDPEAINLVRRVSTKAPFHVSSSLGDMHVALIDCGVKENILRSLVSRGASVTCFPFDYPIHKVAHHFDGVFISNGPGDPTHCSATVHNLRKLFETSQIPVMGICMGHQLIALAAGAKTIKLKYGNRAHNIPALDLTTGKCHITSQNHGYAVDPTTLTSDWREYFTNLNDQSNEGLIHNSRPIFSAQFHPEAKGGPLDSAYLFDKYMDSVQQYKDHQASFSDRNNKPSPLLVDLLAKERVGVHPAAPDFEGHAAGMGDQQITVGGPVAPPYQPITQKPIASAA
;
A
#
# COMPACT_ATOMS: atom_id res chain seq x y z
N MET A 1 -66.90 -22.32 45.10
CA MET A 1 -66.67 -23.76 45.35
C MET A 1 -66.18 -24.41 44.07
N ARG A 2 -65.34 -25.45 44.21
CA ARG A 2 -64.65 -26.22 43.15
C ARG A 2 -65.61 -26.94 42.17
N GLY A 3 -65.23 -27.06 40.89
CA GLY A 3 -65.27 -28.35 40.14
C GLY A 3 -66.17 -28.53 38.89
N PHE A 4 -65.51 -28.87 37.75
CA PHE A 4 -65.86 -29.82 36.65
C PHE A 4 -66.95 -29.45 35.58
N ILE A 5 -66.96 -29.90 34.29
CA ILE A 5 -66.04 -30.44 33.24
C ILE A 5 -66.79 -30.44 31.85
N LEU A 6 -66.01 -30.48 30.75
CA LEU A 6 -66.23 -30.60 29.27
C LEU A 6 -67.53 -31.20 28.62
N PRO A 7 -67.80 -30.79 27.35
CA PRO A 7 -68.35 -31.59 26.22
C PRO A 7 -67.30 -31.77 25.06
N LEU A 8 -67.46 -32.42 23.89
CA LEU A 8 -68.24 -33.52 23.25
C LEU A 8 -67.85 -33.49 21.73
N LEU A 9 -67.96 -34.60 20.99
CA LEU A 9 -67.14 -34.96 19.81
C LEU A 9 -67.93 -35.20 18.49
N ALA A 10 -67.22 -35.07 17.34
CA ALA A 10 -67.44 -35.65 15.98
C ALA A 10 -68.50 -34.97 15.07
N THR A 11 -68.31 -34.70 13.76
CA THR A 11 -67.44 -35.21 12.67
C THR A 11 -67.21 -34.16 11.55
N ALA A 12 -66.00 -34.08 10.99
CA ALA A 12 -65.72 -33.84 9.55
C ALA A 12 -64.22 -34.03 9.27
N ALA A 13 -63.88 -34.94 8.36
CA ALA A 13 -62.51 -35.24 7.94
C ALA A 13 -62.27 -34.76 6.51
N LEU A 14 -61.28 -33.87 6.31
CA LEU A 14 -60.26 -33.86 5.24
C LEU A 14 -59.51 -32.51 5.24
N SER A 15 -58.21 -32.60 5.00
CA SER A 15 -57.18 -31.55 4.85
C SER A 15 -56.96 -30.55 6.02
N ARG A 16 -55.93 -30.83 6.84
CA ARG A 16 -55.17 -29.78 7.52
C ARG A 16 -53.70 -29.88 7.11
N ALA A 17 -53.32 -29.07 6.11
CA ALA A 17 -51.98 -28.52 6.06
C ALA A 17 -51.91 -27.46 7.17
N SER A 18 -51.20 -27.79 8.25
CA SER A 18 -50.94 -26.85 9.34
C SER A 18 -49.96 -25.78 8.85
N ALA A 19 -50.47 -24.56 8.66
CA ALA A 19 -49.65 -23.36 8.60
C ALA A 19 -48.81 -23.26 9.88
N ILE A 20 -47.50 -23.15 9.73
CA ILE A 20 -46.56 -22.93 10.84
C ILE A 20 -46.65 -21.45 11.24
N PRO A 21 -46.73 -21.11 12.55
CA PRO A 21 -46.80 -19.71 13.00
C PRO A 21 -45.48 -18.98 12.78
N SER A 22 -45.55 -17.76 12.25
CA SER A 22 -44.42 -16.90 11.82
C SER A 22 -43.78 -16.07 12.94
N ASP A 23 -43.84 -16.51 14.21
CA ASP A 23 -43.31 -15.78 15.37
C ASP A 23 -42.11 -16.49 16.04
N GLN A 24 -41.49 -17.46 15.36
CA GLN A 24 -40.20 -17.98 15.82
C GLN A 24 -39.10 -16.99 15.41
N PRO A 25 -38.24 -16.50 16.33
CA PRO A 25 -37.02 -15.82 15.93
C PRO A 25 -36.29 -16.75 14.96
N LEU A 26 -35.82 -16.23 13.81
CA LEU A 26 -35.00 -17.00 12.87
C LEU A 26 -33.96 -17.76 13.69
N SER A 27 -34.12 -19.08 13.78
CA SER A 27 -33.24 -19.91 14.60
C SER A 27 -31.83 -19.69 14.05
N LYS A 28 -30.98 -18.99 14.81
CA LYS A 28 -29.58 -18.71 14.45
C LYS A 28 -28.86 -20.03 14.29
N ARG A 29 -28.86 -20.55 13.08
CA ARG A 29 -28.20 -21.81 12.77
C ARG A 29 -26.70 -21.56 12.87
N ALA A 30 -26.04 -22.31 13.74
CA ALA A 30 -24.58 -22.30 13.77
C ALA A 30 -24.03 -22.77 12.42
N VAL A 31 -23.26 -21.91 11.75
CA VAL A 31 -22.45 -22.28 10.59
C VAL A 31 -21.38 -23.28 11.04
N GLY A 32 -21.13 -24.32 10.25
CA GLY A 32 -20.17 -25.36 10.57
C GLY A 32 -18.72 -24.86 10.69
N THR A 33 -17.80 -25.79 10.96
CA THR A 33 -16.35 -25.53 10.85
C THR A 33 -15.86 -25.92 9.46
N TRP A 34 -14.82 -25.24 8.98
CA TRP A 34 -14.18 -25.63 7.73
C TRP A 34 -13.54 -27.03 7.84
N ASP A 35 -13.06 -27.46 9.01
CA ASP A 35 -12.46 -28.79 9.17
C ASP A 35 -13.48 -29.92 9.00
N ASP A 36 -14.67 -29.78 9.60
CA ASP A 36 -15.75 -30.74 9.40
C ASP A 36 -16.21 -30.77 7.93
N ALA A 37 -16.30 -29.60 7.31
CA ALA A 37 -16.67 -29.45 5.92
C ALA A 37 -15.66 -30.09 4.97
N TYR A 38 -14.37 -29.87 5.18
CA TYR A 38 -13.27 -30.46 4.40
C TYR A 38 -13.17 -31.97 4.60
N THR A 39 -13.47 -32.47 5.80
CA THR A 39 -13.55 -33.91 6.08
C THR A 39 -14.61 -34.57 5.22
N LYS A 40 -15.83 -34.00 5.19
CA LYS A 40 -16.92 -34.48 4.32
C LYS A 40 -16.61 -34.33 2.84
N ALA A 41 -16.04 -33.20 2.43
CA ALA A 41 -15.66 -32.94 1.05
C ALA A 41 -14.62 -33.97 0.56
N THR A 42 -13.64 -34.32 1.39
CA THR A 42 -12.62 -35.32 1.07
C THR A 42 -13.23 -36.72 0.92
N ALA A 43 -14.15 -37.10 1.81
CA ALA A 43 -14.86 -38.38 1.69
C ALA A 43 -15.75 -38.44 0.44
N ALA A 44 -16.40 -37.33 0.07
CA ALA A 44 -17.23 -37.23 -1.12
C ALA A 44 -16.39 -37.28 -2.41
N LEU A 45 -15.24 -36.58 -2.44
CA LEU A 45 -14.34 -36.53 -3.59
C LEU A 45 -13.87 -37.93 -4.04
N ALA A 46 -13.64 -38.85 -3.09
CA ALA A 46 -13.23 -40.22 -3.37
C ALA A 46 -14.29 -41.05 -4.12
N ARG A 47 -15.55 -40.61 -4.15
CA ARG A 47 -16.68 -41.28 -4.81
C ARG A 47 -17.01 -40.70 -6.18
N LEU A 48 -16.30 -39.65 -6.61
CA LEU A 48 -16.59 -38.94 -7.85
C LEU A 48 -15.80 -39.51 -9.01
N SER A 49 -16.48 -39.71 -10.15
CA SER A 49 -15.81 -39.94 -11.42
C SER A 49 -15.10 -38.68 -11.91
N GLN A 50 -14.21 -38.81 -12.88
CA GLN A 50 -13.57 -37.65 -13.50
C GLN A 50 -14.58 -36.69 -14.13
N ASN A 51 -15.63 -37.24 -14.78
CA ASN A 51 -16.70 -36.44 -15.37
C ASN A 51 -17.51 -35.69 -14.32
N ASP A 52 -17.76 -36.29 -13.14
CA ASP A 52 -18.43 -35.60 -12.04
C ASP A 52 -17.58 -34.42 -11.56
N LYS A 53 -16.26 -34.63 -11.35
CA LYS A 53 -15.33 -33.57 -10.92
C LYS A 53 -15.34 -32.39 -11.89
N ILE A 54 -15.21 -32.66 -13.19
CA ILE A 54 -15.23 -31.63 -14.24
C ILE A 54 -16.59 -30.93 -14.31
N GLY A 55 -17.68 -31.67 -14.14
CA GLY A 55 -19.04 -31.12 -14.13
C GLY A 55 -19.32 -30.19 -12.95
N ILE A 56 -18.69 -30.42 -11.78
CA ILE A 56 -18.83 -29.57 -10.60
C ILE A 56 -18.13 -28.22 -10.79
N VAL A 57 -16.97 -28.19 -11.45
CA VAL A 57 -16.15 -26.96 -11.61
C VAL A 57 -16.52 -26.14 -12.85
N THR A 58 -17.32 -26.68 -13.76
CA THR A 58 -17.65 -26.03 -15.04
C THR A 58 -19.13 -25.66 -15.08
N GLY A 59 -19.42 -24.37 -15.31
CA GLY A 59 -20.77 -23.93 -15.61
C GLY A 59 -21.34 -24.60 -16.86
N VAL A 60 -22.67 -24.76 -16.92
CA VAL A 60 -23.35 -25.48 -18.01
C VAL A 60 -23.47 -24.69 -19.32
N GLY A 61 -23.08 -23.42 -19.31
CA GLY A 61 -23.24 -22.47 -20.42
C GLY A 61 -24.27 -21.38 -20.11
N TRP A 62 -24.11 -20.23 -20.76
CA TRP A 62 -25.01 -19.09 -20.61
C TRP A 62 -26.45 -19.47 -21.02
N THR A 63 -27.40 -19.13 -20.15
CA THR A 63 -28.84 -19.46 -20.28
C THR A 63 -29.22 -20.95 -20.39
N GLN A 64 -28.27 -21.88 -20.20
CA GLN A 64 -28.56 -23.32 -20.27
C GLN A 64 -29.14 -23.89 -18.96
N GLY A 65 -28.90 -23.20 -17.84
CA GLY A 65 -29.44 -23.53 -16.52
C GLY A 65 -30.72 -22.76 -16.18
N ASN A 66 -31.31 -23.06 -15.02
CA ASN A 66 -32.44 -22.30 -14.49
C ASN A 66 -32.01 -21.00 -13.79
N CYS A 67 -30.78 -20.92 -13.33
CA CYS A 67 -30.22 -19.79 -12.60
C CYS A 67 -29.25 -19.01 -13.51
N VAL A 68 -28.79 -17.85 -13.05
CA VAL A 68 -27.79 -17.03 -13.76
C VAL A 68 -26.50 -17.83 -14.01
N GLY A 69 -26.14 -18.73 -13.09
CA GLY A 69 -25.13 -19.77 -13.30
C GLY A 69 -25.58 -21.12 -12.73
N ASN A 70 -25.26 -22.21 -13.42
CA ASN A 70 -25.47 -23.57 -12.93
C ASN A 70 -24.25 -24.46 -13.21
N THR A 71 -23.91 -25.35 -12.28
CA THR A 71 -22.94 -26.44 -12.50
C THR A 71 -23.67 -27.76 -12.80
N ARG A 72 -22.97 -28.86 -13.08
CA ARG A 72 -23.60 -30.17 -13.30
C ARG A 72 -23.82 -30.91 -11.98
N ALA A 73 -24.93 -31.65 -11.89
CA ALA A 73 -25.22 -32.52 -10.76
C ALA A 73 -24.30 -33.74 -10.74
N ALA A 74 -23.97 -34.24 -9.55
CA ALA A 74 -23.22 -35.48 -9.32
C ALA A 74 -24.02 -36.41 -8.40
N SER A 75 -24.82 -37.28 -9.02
CA SER A 75 -25.77 -38.16 -8.31
C SER A 75 -25.07 -39.17 -7.38
N SER A 76 -23.82 -39.53 -7.68
CA SER A 76 -22.98 -40.44 -6.89
C SER A 76 -22.78 -40.01 -5.44
N ILE A 77 -22.93 -38.72 -5.14
CA ILE A 77 -22.86 -38.14 -3.78
C ILE A 77 -24.11 -37.33 -3.40
N GLY A 78 -25.16 -37.37 -4.22
CA GLY A 78 -26.38 -36.57 -3.99
C GLY A 78 -26.18 -35.06 -4.17
N TYR A 79 -25.16 -34.64 -4.92
CA TYR A 79 -24.88 -33.23 -5.20
C TYR A 79 -25.77 -32.72 -6.34
N PRO A 80 -26.60 -31.69 -6.12
CA PRO A 80 -27.48 -31.15 -7.15
C PRO A 80 -26.69 -30.31 -8.17
N SER A 81 -27.36 -29.86 -9.24
CA SER A 81 -26.83 -28.75 -10.04
C SER A 81 -26.82 -27.51 -9.15
N LEU A 82 -25.64 -27.02 -8.79
CA LEU A 82 -25.53 -25.84 -7.93
C LEU A 82 -26.14 -24.65 -8.67
N CYS A 83 -27.04 -23.92 -8.01
CA CYS A 83 -27.70 -22.74 -8.55
C CYS A 83 -27.02 -21.48 -7.98
N LEU A 84 -26.41 -20.69 -8.85
CA LEU A 84 -25.78 -19.42 -8.54
C LEU A 84 -26.68 -18.28 -9.07
N GLN A 85 -27.10 -17.36 -8.20
CA GLN A 85 -28.07 -16.32 -8.53
C GLN A 85 -27.68 -14.94 -7.98
N ASP A 86 -27.83 -13.93 -8.83
CA ASP A 86 -27.70 -12.52 -8.44
C ASP A 86 -28.84 -12.10 -7.49
N GLY A 87 -28.76 -10.99 -6.78
CA GLY A 87 -27.60 -10.10 -6.62
C GLY A 87 -27.39 -9.70 -5.16
N PRO A 88 -26.60 -8.64 -4.89
CA PRO A 88 -26.29 -8.19 -3.52
C PRO A 88 -27.47 -7.60 -2.72
N LEU A 89 -28.63 -7.37 -3.35
CA LEU A 89 -29.80 -6.71 -2.74
C LEU A 89 -31.16 -7.40 -3.00
N GLY A 90 -31.14 -8.66 -3.42
CA GLY A 90 -32.34 -9.48 -3.59
C GLY A 90 -32.07 -10.63 -4.56
N VAL A 91 -33.08 -11.45 -4.86
CA VAL A 91 -32.95 -12.51 -5.86
C VAL A 91 -33.38 -11.98 -7.24
N ARG A 92 -32.42 -11.84 -8.16
CA ARG A 92 -32.63 -11.31 -9.51
C ARG A 92 -33.54 -12.22 -10.33
N TYR A 93 -34.32 -11.60 -11.24
CA TYR A 93 -35.26 -12.28 -12.14
C TYR A 93 -36.44 -13.00 -11.47
N ILE A 94 -36.78 -12.60 -10.25
CA ILE A 94 -37.92 -13.12 -9.50
C ILE A 94 -38.93 -12.01 -9.23
N GLN A 95 -40.14 -12.12 -9.77
CA GLN A 95 -41.24 -11.25 -9.33
C GLN A 95 -41.74 -11.76 -7.97
N GLY A 96 -42.04 -10.86 -7.03
CA GLY A 96 -42.54 -11.22 -5.70
C GLY A 96 -41.47 -11.51 -4.63
N ALA A 97 -40.19 -11.58 -5.01
CA ALA A 97 -39.07 -11.49 -4.07
C ALA A 97 -38.89 -10.05 -3.58
N THR A 98 -38.24 -9.86 -2.43
CA THR A 98 -38.03 -8.54 -1.86
C THR A 98 -36.90 -7.80 -2.59
N ALA A 99 -37.12 -6.52 -2.90
CA ALA A 99 -36.09 -5.59 -3.35
C ALA A 99 -35.57 -4.80 -2.15
N PHE A 100 -34.44 -5.24 -1.58
CA PHE A 100 -33.83 -4.64 -0.40
C PHE A 100 -33.14 -3.31 -0.77
N SER A 101 -32.81 -2.52 0.27
CA SER A 101 -31.94 -1.37 0.10
C SER A 101 -30.58 -1.79 -0.47
N ALA A 102 -29.98 -0.93 -1.29
CA ALA A 102 -28.63 -1.15 -1.81
C ALA A 102 -27.60 -1.26 -0.67
N GLY A 103 -26.44 -1.86 -0.96
CA GLY A 103 -25.36 -1.97 0.03
C GLY A 103 -24.96 -0.61 0.59
N ILE A 104 -24.86 0.40 -0.27
CA ILE A 104 -24.42 1.74 0.12
C ILE A 104 -25.40 2.39 1.10
N HIS A 105 -26.70 2.16 0.91
CA HIS A 105 -27.75 2.67 1.79
C HIS A 105 -27.79 1.90 3.11
N ALA A 106 -27.56 0.59 3.06
CA ALA A 106 -27.41 -0.23 4.26
C ALA A 106 -26.19 0.23 5.09
N ALA A 107 -25.08 0.60 4.46
CA ALA A 107 -23.92 1.17 5.14
C ALA A 107 -24.21 2.55 5.74
N SER A 108 -25.00 3.40 5.07
CA SER A 108 -25.45 4.69 5.62
C SER A 108 -26.21 4.55 6.94
N THR A 109 -26.72 3.36 7.28
CA THR A 109 -27.33 3.11 8.59
C THR A 109 -26.30 3.09 9.71
N TRP A 110 -25.05 2.67 9.45
CA TRP A 110 -24.02 2.36 10.44
C TRP A 110 -24.51 1.41 11.55
N ASP A 111 -25.48 0.55 11.23
CA ASP A 111 -26.14 -0.36 12.16
C ASP A 111 -25.85 -1.81 11.77
N ILE A 112 -24.96 -2.45 12.54
CA ILE A 112 -24.51 -3.82 12.28
C ILE A 112 -25.66 -4.84 12.40
N ASP A 113 -26.66 -4.58 13.23
CA ASP A 113 -27.77 -5.50 13.46
C ASP A 113 -28.74 -5.46 12.27
N LEU A 114 -29.06 -4.26 11.77
CA LEU A 114 -29.89 -4.10 10.57
C LEU A 114 -29.23 -4.72 9.33
N VAL A 115 -27.91 -4.57 9.18
CA VAL A 115 -27.16 -5.14 8.06
C VAL A 115 -27.08 -6.66 8.15
N ARG A 116 -26.89 -7.23 9.35
CA ARG A 116 -26.93 -8.69 9.53
C ARG A 116 -28.33 -9.25 9.24
N GLU A 117 -29.39 -8.60 9.72
CA GLU A 117 -30.77 -9.00 9.46
C GLU A 117 -31.08 -8.97 7.95
N ARG A 118 -30.65 -7.91 7.26
CA ARG A 118 -30.74 -7.82 5.79
C ARG A 118 -30.07 -9.03 5.12
N GLY A 119 -28.86 -9.40 5.56
CA GLY A 119 -28.16 -10.61 5.08
C GLY A 119 -28.96 -11.89 5.34
N ALA A 120 -29.54 -12.04 6.54
CA ALA A 120 -30.35 -13.20 6.91
C ALA A 120 -31.60 -13.33 6.03
N PHE A 121 -32.31 -12.23 5.77
CA PHE A 121 -33.50 -12.22 4.89
C PHE A 121 -33.15 -12.50 3.43
N LEU A 122 -32.06 -11.91 2.91
CA LEU A 122 -31.53 -12.27 1.59
C LEU A 122 -31.27 -13.77 1.47
N GLY A 123 -30.59 -14.34 2.47
CA GLY A 123 -30.28 -15.77 2.48
C GLY A 123 -31.52 -16.66 2.64
N ALA A 124 -32.54 -16.20 3.37
CA ALA A 124 -33.79 -16.93 3.55
C ALA A 124 -34.57 -17.03 2.24
N GLU A 125 -34.73 -15.92 1.50
CA GLU A 125 -35.41 -15.93 0.19
C GLU A 125 -34.65 -16.78 -0.84
N ALA A 126 -33.34 -16.60 -0.92
CA ALA A 126 -32.48 -17.37 -1.80
C ALA A 126 -32.64 -18.88 -1.55
N LYS A 127 -32.53 -19.31 -0.29
CA LYS A 127 -32.71 -20.72 0.09
C LYS A 127 -34.12 -21.23 -0.22
N GLN A 128 -35.16 -20.44 0.07
CA GLN A 128 -36.55 -20.84 -0.20
C GLN A 128 -36.78 -21.12 -1.70
N LEU A 129 -36.11 -20.37 -2.57
CA LEU A 129 -36.12 -20.55 -4.02
C LEU A 129 -35.21 -21.67 -4.54
N GLY A 130 -34.44 -22.32 -3.66
CA GLY A 130 -33.45 -23.34 -4.02
C GLY A 130 -32.20 -22.77 -4.68
N VAL A 131 -31.88 -21.49 -4.44
CA VAL A 131 -30.58 -20.90 -4.76
C VAL A 131 -29.56 -21.43 -3.75
N HIS A 132 -28.42 -21.90 -4.25
CA HIS A 132 -27.36 -22.44 -3.42
C HIS A 132 -26.31 -21.38 -3.09
N VAL A 133 -26.04 -20.50 -4.07
CA VAL A 133 -25.02 -19.46 -3.99
C VAL A 133 -25.63 -18.13 -4.39
N GLN A 134 -25.63 -17.17 -3.47
CA GLN A 134 -26.05 -15.80 -3.74
C GLN A 134 -24.81 -14.98 -4.11
N LEU A 135 -24.90 -14.22 -5.21
CA LEU A 135 -23.76 -13.55 -5.82
C LEU A 135 -23.58 -12.14 -5.24
N GLY A 136 -23.26 -12.12 -3.96
CA GLY A 136 -22.97 -10.96 -3.14
C GLY A 136 -22.66 -11.38 -1.69
N PRO A 137 -22.27 -10.44 -0.81
CA PRO A 137 -22.22 -8.99 -1.02
C PRO A 137 -21.01 -8.47 -1.82
N SER A 138 -21.03 -7.18 -2.17
CA SER A 138 -19.94 -6.52 -2.91
C SER A 138 -19.03 -5.69 -2.00
N ALA A 139 -17.72 -5.80 -2.21
CA ALA A 139 -16.68 -4.96 -1.63
C ALA A 139 -15.68 -4.40 -2.66
N GLY A 140 -15.71 -4.87 -3.90
CA GLY A 140 -14.95 -4.36 -5.04
C GLY A 140 -15.95 -4.01 -6.15
N PRO A 141 -16.21 -2.74 -6.46
CA PRO A 141 -15.42 -1.57 -6.10
C PRO A 141 -15.47 -1.18 -4.60
N LEU A 142 -14.33 -0.73 -4.06
CA LEU A 142 -14.27 0.02 -2.81
C LEU A 142 -14.78 1.45 -3.01
N GLY A 143 -14.75 2.00 -4.22
CA GLY A 143 -15.25 3.33 -4.51
C GLY A 143 -14.18 4.40 -4.50
N LYS A 144 -12.99 4.09 -5.05
CA LYS A 144 -11.92 5.06 -5.33
C LYS A 144 -12.43 6.26 -6.11
N HIS A 145 -13.24 6.02 -7.12
CA HIS A 145 -13.79 7.04 -8.00
C HIS A 145 -15.21 7.40 -7.57
N ALA A 146 -15.46 8.67 -7.25
CA ALA A 146 -16.81 9.16 -6.93
C ALA A 146 -17.83 8.89 -8.07
N LYS A 147 -17.36 8.78 -9.31
CA LYS A 147 -18.16 8.49 -10.52
C LYS A 147 -18.33 6.99 -10.83
N GLY A 148 -17.66 6.09 -10.10
CA GLY A 148 -17.67 4.66 -10.36
C GLY A 148 -19.08 4.07 -10.40
N GLY A 149 -19.40 3.35 -11.48
CA GLY A 149 -20.76 2.95 -11.83
C GLY A 149 -21.43 2.01 -10.84
N ARG A 150 -20.65 1.22 -10.09
CA ARG A 150 -21.14 0.15 -9.21
C ARG A 150 -20.81 0.33 -7.72
N ASN A 151 -20.29 1.49 -7.32
CA ASN A 151 -19.99 1.77 -5.91
C ASN A 151 -21.19 1.54 -5.00
N TRP A 152 -22.40 1.80 -5.51
CA TRP A 152 -23.66 1.66 -4.79
C TRP A 152 -24.01 0.21 -4.38
N GLU A 153 -23.45 -0.79 -5.07
CA GLU A 153 -23.58 -2.19 -4.68
C GLU A 153 -22.75 -2.53 -3.43
N GLY A 154 -21.65 -1.77 -3.21
CA GLY A 154 -20.75 -1.87 -2.07
C GLY A 154 -21.27 -1.12 -0.83
N PHE A 155 -20.39 -0.71 0.08
CA PHE A 155 -20.76 -0.20 1.42
C PHE A 155 -20.10 1.15 1.78
N GLY A 156 -19.59 1.89 0.81
CA GLY A 156 -18.91 3.17 1.03
C GLY A 156 -17.47 3.13 0.55
N SER A 157 -16.70 4.16 0.86
CA SER A 157 -15.29 4.31 0.44
C SER A 157 -14.27 3.97 1.52
N ASP A 158 -14.72 3.57 2.71
CA ASP A 158 -13.84 3.23 3.84
C ASP A 158 -13.68 1.71 4.01
N PRO A 159 -12.44 1.18 4.04
CA PRO A 159 -12.18 -0.26 4.14
C PRO A 159 -12.67 -0.87 5.46
N TYR A 160 -12.65 -0.13 6.57
CA TYR A 160 -13.09 -0.63 7.86
C TYR A 160 -14.61 -0.76 7.89
N LEU A 161 -15.33 0.31 7.49
CA LEU A 161 -16.79 0.27 7.37
C LEU A 161 -17.22 -0.85 6.42
N GLN A 162 -16.65 -0.88 5.21
CA GLN A 162 -16.94 -1.90 4.20
C GLN A 162 -16.67 -3.31 4.71
N GLY A 163 -15.56 -3.53 5.42
CA GLY A 163 -15.21 -4.84 5.99
C GLY A 163 -16.21 -5.32 7.05
N ILE A 164 -16.64 -4.43 7.95
CA ILE A 164 -17.67 -4.77 8.95
C ILE A 164 -19.01 -5.09 8.29
N MET A 165 -19.44 -4.28 7.31
CA MET A 165 -20.72 -4.51 6.60
C MET A 165 -20.71 -5.78 5.75
N MET A 166 -19.57 -6.09 5.11
CA MET A 166 -19.34 -7.36 4.43
C MET A 166 -19.49 -8.54 5.38
N ALA A 167 -18.78 -8.51 6.52
CA ALA A 167 -18.82 -9.57 7.52
C ALA A 167 -20.24 -9.84 8.01
N GLN A 168 -20.97 -8.79 8.42
CA GLN A 168 -22.35 -8.95 8.94
C GLN A 168 -23.32 -9.48 7.88
N THR A 169 -23.20 -9.01 6.63
CA THR A 169 -24.05 -9.49 5.55
C THR A 169 -23.77 -10.96 5.23
N ILE A 170 -22.49 -11.36 5.15
CA ILE A 170 -22.06 -12.75 4.90
C ILE A 170 -22.55 -13.66 6.02
N GLU A 171 -22.34 -13.29 7.27
CA GLU A 171 -22.77 -14.10 8.41
C GLU A 171 -24.28 -14.32 8.40
N GLY A 172 -25.08 -13.26 8.19
CA GLY A 172 -26.54 -13.38 8.07
C GLY A 172 -26.97 -14.32 6.94
N MET A 173 -26.42 -14.16 5.74
CA MET A 173 -26.75 -15.02 4.59
C MET A 173 -26.42 -16.49 4.85
N GLN A 174 -25.23 -16.75 5.40
CA GLN A 174 -24.74 -18.10 5.62
C GLN A 174 -25.43 -18.80 6.81
N GLU A 175 -25.87 -18.06 7.83
CA GLU A 175 -26.74 -18.56 8.90
C GLU A 175 -28.07 -19.08 8.32
N SER A 176 -28.64 -18.40 7.32
CA SER A 176 -29.83 -18.89 6.61
C SER A 176 -29.55 -20.17 5.79
N GLY A 177 -28.28 -20.42 5.43
CA GLY A 177 -27.79 -21.64 4.78
C GLY A 177 -27.50 -21.49 3.29
N VAL A 178 -27.52 -20.28 2.74
CA VAL A 178 -27.05 -19.99 1.37
C VAL A 178 -25.57 -19.65 1.39
N GLN A 179 -24.82 -20.02 0.36
CA GLN A 179 -23.43 -19.60 0.19
C GLN A 179 -23.39 -18.14 -0.23
N ALA A 180 -22.65 -17.31 0.51
CA ALA A 180 -22.35 -15.94 0.11
C ALA A 180 -21.12 -15.91 -0.80
N THR A 181 -21.06 -14.90 -1.68
CA THR A 181 -19.95 -14.69 -2.62
C THR A 181 -19.41 -13.27 -2.47
N ALA A 182 -18.23 -13.10 -1.88
CA ALA A 182 -17.59 -11.79 -1.81
C ALA A 182 -17.07 -11.39 -3.21
N LYS A 183 -17.47 -10.21 -3.71
CA LYS A 183 -17.12 -9.77 -5.09
C LYS A 183 -16.82 -8.27 -5.19
N HIS A 184 -16.16 -7.78 -6.22
CA HIS A 184 -15.37 -8.52 -7.22
C HIS A 184 -13.89 -8.43 -6.82
N TRP A 185 -13.21 -9.57 -6.78
CA TRP A 185 -11.83 -9.73 -6.33
C TRP A 185 -10.85 -9.61 -7.52
N LEU A 186 -10.10 -8.53 -7.66
CA LEU A 186 -10.16 -7.30 -6.87
C LEU A 186 -9.86 -6.08 -7.74
N VAL A 187 -10.03 -4.90 -7.14
CA VAL A 187 -9.71 -3.58 -7.72
C VAL A 187 -10.43 -3.25 -9.05
N ASN A 188 -11.63 -3.79 -9.25
CA ASN A 188 -12.53 -3.35 -10.33
C ASN A 188 -13.21 -2.02 -9.95
N GLU A 189 -12.44 -0.93 -9.92
CA GLU A 189 -12.86 0.38 -9.38
C GLU A 189 -13.64 1.27 -10.38
N GLN A 190 -13.76 0.85 -11.65
CA GLN A 190 -14.52 1.54 -12.69
C GLN A 190 -15.12 0.55 -13.70
N GLU A 191 -16.19 0.95 -14.39
CA GLU A 191 -16.84 0.11 -15.40
C GLU A 191 -16.26 0.28 -16.81
N LEU A 192 -15.80 1.49 -17.15
CA LEU A 192 -15.18 1.79 -18.42
C LEU A 192 -13.97 0.86 -18.65
N ASN A 193 -14.02 0.09 -19.73
CA ASN A 193 -12.98 -0.87 -20.13
C ASN A 193 -12.70 -1.98 -19.10
N ARG A 194 -13.61 -2.28 -18.16
CA ARG A 194 -13.42 -3.29 -17.10
C ARG A 194 -12.94 -4.66 -17.59
N GLU A 195 -13.26 -5.06 -18.83
CA GLU A 195 -12.85 -6.35 -19.42
C GLU A 195 -11.43 -6.36 -20.02
N THR A 196 -10.78 -5.19 -20.10
CA THR A 196 -9.49 -5.04 -20.80
C THR A 196 -8.44 -4.23 -20.03
N MET A 197 -8.87 -3.27 -19.20
CA MET A 197 -7.98 -2.39 -18.44
C MET A 197 -7.22 -3.13 -17.34
N SER A 198 -6.01 -2.66 -17.04
CA SER A 198 -5.25 -3.07 -15.86
C SER A 198 -5.38 -2.06 -14.73
N SER A 199 -5.47 -2.55 -13.51
CA SER A 199 -5.29 -1.81 -12.27
C SER A 199 -3.93 -2.16 -11.68
N ASP A 200 -2.96 -1.25 -11.78
CA ASP A 200 -1.58 -1.47 -11.38
C ASP A 200 -1.35 -0.89 -9.97
N VAL A 201 -1.60 -1.70 -8.93
CA VAL A 201 -1.78 -1.22 -7.55
C VAL A 201 -0.57 -1.55 -6.67
N PRO A 202 0.07 -0.57 -5.99
CA PRO A 202 1.12 -0.84 -5.03
C PRO A 202 0.67 -1.79 -3.90
N ASP A 203 1.55 -2.72 -3.50
CA ASP A 203 1.23 -3.82 -2.56
C ASP A 203 0.65 -3.30 -1.23
N ARG A 204 1.25 -2.24 -0.66
CA ARG A 204 0.71 -1.58 0.54
C ARG A 204 -0.72 -1.04 0.34
N VAL A 205 -0.97 -0.38 -0.78
CA VAL A 205 -2.28 0.22 -1.10
C VAL A 205 -3.33 -0.88 -1.27
N LEU A 206 -2.98 -1.93 -2.01
CA LEU A 206 -3.83 -3.10 -2.22
C LEU A 206 -4.27 -3.71 -0.89
N ARG A 207 -3.35 -3.84 0.07
CA ARG A 207 -3.58 -4.53 1.35
C ARG A 207 -4.29 -3.68 2.41
N GLU A 208 -3.90 -2.41 2.53
CA GLU A 208 -4.48 -1.51 3.53
C GLU A 208 -5.86 -0.96 3.15
N LEU A 209 -6.21 -0.94 1.85
CA LEU A 209 -7.53 -0.48 1.37
C LEU A 209 -8.36 -1.62 0.76
N TYR A 210 -7.99 -2.08 -0.43
CA TYR A 210 -8.89 -2.84 -1.30
C TYR A 210 -9.09 -4.30 -0.87
N ALA A 211 -8.06 -4.93 -0.31
CA ALA A 211 -8.15 -6.29 0.19
C ALA A 211 -8.69 -6.37 1.63
N TRP A 212 -8.60 -5.28 2.39
CA TRP A 212 -9.08 -5.22 3.78
C TRP A 212 -10.50 -5.77 3.96
N PRO A 213 -11.53 -5.33 3.22
CA PRO A 213 -12.89 -5.87 3.38
C PRO A 213 -13.02 -7.35 3.01
N PHE A 214 -12.16 -7.86 2.12
CA PHE A 214 -12.11 -9.29 1.81
C PHE A 214 -11.43 -10.10 2.91
N MET A 215 -10.49 -9.53 3.68
CA MET A 215 -9.95 -10.17 4.88
C MET A 215 -11.08 -10.43 5.89
N ASP A 216 -11.96 -9.45 6.10
CA ASP A 216 -13.14 -9.60 6.96
C ASP A 216 -14.14 -10.62 6.40
N ALA A 217 -14.35 -10.65 5.08
CA ALA A 217 -15.18 -11.67 4.42
C ALA A 217 -14.63 -13.09 4.63
N VAL A 218 -13.33 -13.31 4.42
CA VAL A 218 -12.67 -14.60 4.63
C VAL A 218 -12.73 -15.01 6.10
N ARG A 219 -12.48 -14.07 7.03
CA ARG A 219 -12.63 -14.31 8.48
C ARG A 219 -14.05 -14.72 8.85
N SER A 220 -15.04 -14.15 8.18
CA SER A 220 -16.47 -14.48 8.32
C SER A 220 -16.87 -15.78 7.61
N LYS A 221 -15.88 -16.59 7.20
CA LYS A 221 -16.02 -17.88 6.53
C LYS A 221 -16.83 -17.79 5.24
N VAL A 222 -16.67 -16.73 4.45
CA VAL A 222 -17.35 -16.63 3.16
C VAL A 222 -17.11 -17.90 2.32
N ALA A 223 -18.18 -18.44 1.74
CA ALA A 223 -18.14 -19.69 1.00
C ALA A 223 -17.42 -19.55 -0.35
N ALA A 224 -17.63 -18.44 -1.04
CA ALA A 224 -17.07 -18.17 -2.36
C ALA A 224 -16.49 -16.74 -2.46
N VAL A 225 -15.51 -16.57 -3.34
CA VAL A 225 -15.01 -15.27 -3.77
C VAL A 225 -15.08 -15.21 -5.30
N MET A 226 -15.59 -14.11 -5.86
CA MET A 226 -15.66 -13.95 -7.31
C MET A 226 -14.50 -13.11 -7.81
N CYS A 227 -13.65 -13.65 -8.68
CA CYS A 227 -12.60 -12.87 -9.32
C CYS A 227 -13.17 -11.91 -10.38
N SER A 228 -12.60 -10.72 -10.52
CA SER A 228 -13.12 -9.62 -11.36
C SER A 228 -12.75 -9.73 -12.85
N TYR A 229 -13.36 -8.86 -13.66
CA TYR A 229 -13.06 -8.71 -15.09
C TYR A 229 -11.69 -8.10 -15.39
N ASN A 230 -11.26 -7.12 -14.60
CA ASN A 230 -10.07 -6.32 -14.90
C ASN A 230 -8.78 -7.13 -14.76
N LYS A 231 -7.73 -6.59 -15.35
CA LYS A 231 -6.37 -7.03 -15.07
C LYS A 231 -5.83 -6.35 -13.82
N ILE A 232 -4.85 -6.99 -13.21
CA ILE A 232 -4.09 -6.50 -12.06
C ILE A 232 -2.63 -6.72 -12.41
N ASP A 233 -1.87 -5.63 -12.47
CA ASP A 233 -0.47 -5.64 -12.92
C ASP A 233 -0.25 -6.38 -14.26
N GLY A 234 -1.19 -6.21 -15.19
CA GLY A 234 -1.16 -6.79 -16.54
C GLY A 234 -1.75 -8.20 -16.70
N GLU A 235 -2.12 -8.88 -15.61
CA GLU A 235 -2.74 -10.22 -15.62
C GLU A 235 -4.23 -10.15 -15.28
N TRP A 236 -5.10 -10.86 -16.01
CA TRP A 236 -6.54 -10.92 -15.65
C TRP A 236 -6.72 -11.47 -14.24
N ALA A 237 -7.62 -10.88 -13.44
CA ALA A 237 -7.80 -11.27 -12.04
C ALA A 237 -8.15 -12.75 -11.86
N CYS A 238 -8.93 -13.32 -12.79
CA CYS A 238 -9.27 -14.75 -12.83
C CYS A 238 -8.16 -15.67 -13.38
N GLU A 239 -6.98 -15.14 -13.67
CA GLU A 239 -5.80 -15.86 -14.14
C GLU A 239 -4.52 -15.49 -13.38
N SER A 240 -4.62 -14.63 -12.37
CA SER A 240 -3.45 -14.17 -11.64
C SER A 240 -3.17 -15.02 -10.40
N ASP A 241 -2.06 -15.75 -10.45
CA ASP A 241 -1.57 -16.59 -9.35
C ASP A 241 -1.21 -15.76 -8.10
N SER A 242 -0.78 -14.52 -8.31
CA SER A 242 -0.39 -13.60 -7.23
C SER A 242 -1.57 -13.28 -6.31
N VAL A 243 -2.75 -12.96 -6.88
CA VAL A 243 -3.91 -12.53 -6.09
C VAL A 243 -4.80 -13.69 -5.67
N MET A 244 -4.87 -14.79 -6.44
CA MET A 244 -5.73 -15.94 -6.11
C MET A 244 -5.03 -16.97 -5.21
N ASN A 245 -3.93 -17.57 -5.67
CA ASN A 245 -3.24 -18.60 -4.91
C ASN A 245 -2.40 -17.98 -3.77
N LYS A 246 -1.47 -17.09 -4.11
CA LYS A 246 -0.50 -16.58 -3.14
C LYS A 246 -1.16 -15.67 -2.10
N PHE A 247 -2.01 -14.75 -2.52
CA PHE A 247 -2.65 -13.82 -1.60
C PHE A 247 -3.92 -14.38 -0.96
N LEU A 248 -4.99 -14.60 -1.74
CA LEU A 248 -6.29 -15.01 -1.18
C LEU A 248 -6.25 -16.39 -0.49
N LYS A 249 -5.79 -17.43 -1.19
CA LYS A 249 -5.80 -18.80 -0.64
C LYS A 249 -4.75 -19.00 0.44
N ASN A 250 -3.50 -18.61 0.19
CA ASN A 250 -2.39 -18.92 1.09
C ASN A 250 -2.24 -17.88 2.20
N GLU A 251 -2.14 -16.60 1.86
CA GLU A 251 -1.87 -15.57 2.87
C GLU A 251 -3.10 -15.21 3.71
N LEU A 252 -4.28 -15.08 3.08
CA LEU A 252 -5.54 -14.83 3.81
C LEU A 252 -6.19 -16.13 4.32
N GLY A 253 -5.61 -17.29 4.04
CA GLY A 253 -6.14 -18.58 4.50
C GLY A 253 -7.56 -18.87 3.99
N PHE A 254 -7.90 -18.44 2.78
CA PHE A 254 -9.21 -18.69 2.20
C PHE A 254 -9.42 -20.17 1.88
N ARG A 255 -10.44 -20.75 2.52
CA ARG A 255 -10.81 -22.18 2.43
C ARG A 255 -12.03 -22.45 1.53
N GLY A 256 -12.67 -21.41 1.03
CA GLY A 256 -13.73 -21.54 0.03
C GLY A 256 -13.16 -21.75 -1.37
N TYR A 257 -14.02 -21.52 -2.37
CA TYR A 257 -13.68 -21.62 -3.79
C TYR A 257 -13.76 -20.27 -4.50
N ILE A 258 -12.94 -20.10 -5.54
CA ILE A 258 -12.93 -18.91 -6.39
C ILE A 258 -13.78 -19.19 -7.63
N VAL A 259 -14.78 -18.34 -7.88
CA VAL A 259 -15.62 -18.37 -9.08
C VAL A 259 -15.26 -17.20 -9.99
N SER A 260 -15.34 -17.36 -11.30
CA SER A 260 -15.18 -16.22 -12.22
C SER A 260 -16.39 -15.31 -12.18
N ASP A 261 -16.19 -14.01 -12.40
CA ASP A 261 -17.26 -13.19 -12.99
C ASP A 261 -17.67 -13.80 -14.35
N TRP A 262 -18.84 -13.42 -14.88
CA TRP A 262 -19.41 -14.05 -16.07
C TRP A 262 -18.52 -13.83 -17.28
N ASN A 263 -17.94 -14.90 -17.82
CA ASN A 263 -17.03 -14.83 -18.96
C ASN A 263 -15.70 -14.08 -18.67
N ALA A 264 -15.29 -13.97 -17.41
CA ALA A 264 -13.98 -13.39 -17.02
C ALA A 264 -12.81 -14.40 -17.07
N GLN A 265 -13.04 -15.62 -17.56
CA GLN A 265 -11.99 -16.62 -17.79
C GLN A 265 -11.43 -16.48 -19.21
N HIS A 266 -10.10 -16.52 -19.38
CA HIS A 266 -9.45 -16.29 -20.68
C HIS A 266 -8.66 -17.50 -21.22
N THR A 267 -8.34 -18.49 -20.38
CA THR A 267 -7.53 -19.65 -20.73
C THR A 267 -7.96 -20.90 -19.94
N THR A 268 -7.67 -22.09 -20.49
CA THR A 268 -7.93 -23.37 -19.81
C THR A 268 -6.96 -23.65 -18.67
N SER A 269 -5.66 -23.77 -18.98
CA SER A 269 -4.63 -24.18 -18.02
C SER A 269 -4.12 -23.02 -17.17
N GLY A 270 -4.07 -21.80 -17.70
CA GLY A 270 -3.65 -20.59 -16.98
C GLY A 270 -4.55 -20.34 -15.78
N SER A 271 -5.85 -20.13 -16.01
CA SER A 271 -6.84 -19.95 -14.93
C SER A 271 -6.87 -21.11 -13.92
N ALA A 272 -6.81 -22.37 -14.39
CA ALA A 272 -6.81 -23.55 -13.54
C ALA A 272 -5.60 -23.58 -12.59
N ASN A 273 -4.40 -23.34 -13.12
CA ASN A 273 -3.17 -23.38 -12.34
C ASN A 273 -3.00 -22.12 -11.46
N ALA A 274 -3.50 -20.97 -11.91
CA ALA A 274 -3.47 -19.71 -11.16
C ALA A 274 -4.42 -19.67 -9.95
N GLY A 275 -5.37 -20.61 -9.87
CA GLY A 275 -6.17 -20.81 -8.65
C GLY A 275 -7.67 -20.68 -8.82
N LEU A 276 -8.20 -20.47 -10.02
CA LEU A 276 -9.65 -20.51 -10.24
C LEU A 276 -10.21 -21.89 -9.83
N ASP A 277 -11.41 -21.94 -9.26
CA ASP A 277 -12.07 -23.19 -8.84
C ASP A 277 -13.37 -23.47 -9.59
N MET A 278 -14.05 -22.44 -10.09
CA MET A 278 -15.29 -22.57 -10.84
C MET A 278 -15.36 -21.54 -11.97
N THR A 279 -15.60 -21.99 -13.20
CA THR A 279 -15.86 -21.08 -14.33
C THR A 279 -17.36 -20.85 -14.51
N MET A 280 -17.75 -19.58 -14.62
CA MET A 280 -19.12 -19.14 -14.87
C MET A 280 -19.19 -18.16 -16.06
N PRO A 281 -20.24 -18.26 -16.89
CA PRO A 281 -21.28 -19.29 -16.89
C PRO A 281 -20.83 -20.63 -17.50
N GLY A 282 -19.55 -20.75 -17.89
CA GLY A 282 -18.95 -21.93 -18.54
C GLY A 282 -18.72 -21.77 -20.06
N THR A 283 -19.33 -20.75 -20.64
CA THR A 283 -19.18 -20.27 -22.02
C THR A 283 -19.12 -18.74 -22.01
N ASP A 284 -18.83 -18.12 -23.14
CA ASP A 284 -19.23 -16.72 -23.36
C ASP A 284 -20.76 -16.57 -23.48
N PHE A 285 -21.23 -15.32 -23.57
CA PHE A 285 -22.66 -15.00 -23.68
C PHE A 285 -23.32 -15.48 -24.99
N ASN A 286 -22.53 -15.88 -25.99
CA ASN A 286 -23.01 -16.46 -27.24
C ASN A 286 -22.94 -17.99 -27.24
N ASN A 287 -22.68 -18.61 -26.08
CA ASN A 287 -22.47 -20.05 -25.90
C ASN A 287 -21.25 -20.60 -26.67
N ASN A 288 -20.25 -19.76 -26.95
CA ASN A 288 -18.95 -20.14 -27.50
C ASN A 288 -17.87 -20.12 -26.39
N ASN A 289 -16.59 -20.26 -26.77
CA ASN A 289 -15.43 -20.12 -25.88
C ASN A 289 -15.50 -20.95 -24.57
N VAL A 290 -15.62 -22.26 -24.73
CA VAL A 290 -15.61 -23.22 -23.61
C VAL A 290 -14.17 -23.50 -23.17
N PHE A 291 -13.72 -22.87 -22.08
CA PHE A 291 -12.35 -23.04 -21.57
C PHE A 291 -12.18 -24.24 -20.63
N TRP A 292 -13.20 -24.64 -19.85
CA TRP A 292 -13.19 -25.88 -19.06
C TRP A 292 -14.19 -26.91 -19.61
N GLY A 293 -14.69 -27.85 -18.82
CA GLY A 293 -15.42 -28.99 -19.36
C GLY A 293 -14.50 -29.92 -20.15
N PRO A 294 -14.79 -30.22 -21.43
CA PRO A 294 -13.93 -31.07 -22.26
C PRO A 294 -12.47 -30.57 -22.38
N GLN A 295 -12.25 -29.26 -22.39
CA GLN A 295 -10.91 -28.69 -22.51
C GLN A 295 -10.08 -28.91 -21.24
N LEU A 296 -10.69 -28.81 -20.05
CA LEU A 296 -10.01 -29.11 -18.80
C LEU A 296 -9.65 -30.61 -18.70
N GLN A 297 -10.52 -31.50 -19.18
CA GLN A 297 -10.21 -32.93 -19.29
C GLN A 297 -8.97 -33.16 -20.18
N SER A 298 -8.93 -32.51 -21.34
CA SER A 298 -7.81 -32.59 -22.27
C SER A 298 -6.52 -32.08 -21.63
N ALA A 299 -6.57 -30.92 -20.97
CA ALA A 299 -5.42 -30.34 -20.27
C ALA A 299 -4.86 -31.27 -19.17
N ILE A 300 -5.72 -31.98 -18.44
CA ILE A 300 -5.30 -32.97 -17.44
C ILE A 300 -4.65 -34.19 -18.10
N ASN A 301 -5.28 -34.74 -19.15
CA ASN A 301 -4.74 -35.88 -19.90
C ASN A 301 -3.36 -35.57 -20.50
N ASN A 302 -3.18 -34.31 -20.94
CA ASN A 302 -1.92 -33.80 -21.51
C ASN A 302 -0.95 -33.25 -20.44
N ARG A 303 -1.24 -33.43 -19.14
CA ARG A 303 -0.40 -32.98 -18.01
C ARG A 303 -0.13 -31.47 -17.94
N GLN A 304 -0.97 -30.65 -18.57
CA GLN A 304 -0.93 -29.19 -18.48
C GLN A 304 -1.59 -28.68 -17.19
N VAL A 305 -2.50 -29.47 -16.61
CA VAL A 305 -3.10 -29.26 -15.29
C VAL A 305 -2.97 -30.56 -14.51
N GLN A 306 -2.49 -30.49 -13.26
CA GLN A 306 -2.36 -31.68 -12.43
C GLN A 306 -3.73 -32.15 -11.93
N GLN A 307 -3.95 -33.48 -11.82
CA GLN A 307 -5.18 -34.03 -11.25
C GLN A 307 -5.46 -33.50 -9.83
N SER A 308 -4.41 -33.30 -9.03
CA SER A 308 -4.48 -32.72 -7.69
C SER A 308 -5.09 -31.31 -7.68
N ARG A 309 -4.91 -30.54 -8.77
CA ARG A 309 -5.51 -29.21 -8.91
C ARG A 309 -7.03 -29.31 -9.07
N LEU A 310 -7.52 -30.16 -9.97
CA LEU A 310 -8.96 -30.42 -10.12
C LEU A 310 -9.58 -30.96 -8.82
N ASP A 311 -8.87 -31.85 -8.14
CA ASP A 311 -9.30 -32.41 -6.86
C ASP A 311 -9.44 -31.33 -5.77
N ASP A 312 -8.55 -30.33 -5.73
CA ASP A 312 -8.66 -29.18 -4.82
C ASP A 312 -9.84 -28.26 -5.16
N MET A 313 -10.06 -27.96 -6.46
CA MET A 313 -11.23 -27.17 -6.91
C MET A 313 -12.54 -27.78 -6.41
N VAL A 314 -12.72 -29.08 -6.68
CA VAL A 314 -13.91 -29.83 -6.26
C VAL A 314 -14.03 -29.87 -4.74
N LYS A 315 -12.91 -30.10 -4.03
CA LYS A 315 -12.92 -30.15 -2.56
C LYS A 315 -13.35 -28.83 -1.94
N ARG A 316 -12.91 -27.69 -2.47
CA ARG A 316 -13.32 -26.34 -2.02
C ARG A 316 -14.81 -26.09 -2.23
N ILE A 317 -15.33 -26.44 -3.41
CA ILE A 317 -16.76 -26.31 -3.74
C ILE A 317 -17.62 -27.19 -2.83
N LEU A 318 -17.25 -28.46 -2.66
CA LEU A 318 -17.97 -29.38 -1.78
C LEU A 318 -17.86 -28.97 -0.31
N ALA A 319 -16.70 -28.46 0.13
CA ALA A 319 -16.53 -27.97 1.49
C ALA A 319 -17.48 -26.79 1.77
N ALA A 320 -17.60 -25.83 0.86
CA ALA A 320 -18.58 -24.75 1.00
C ALA A 320 -20.04 -25.25 1.07
N TRP A 321 -20.39 -26.24 0.23
CA TRP A 321 -21.70 -26.90 0.24
C TRP A 321 -21.99 -27.60 1.60
N TYR A 322 -21.02 -28.32 2.15
CA TYR A 322 -21.13 -28.98 3.46
C TYR A 322 -21.07 -28.04 4.66
N LEU A 323 -20.29 -26.95 4.57
CA LEU A 323 -20.15 -25.92 5.62
C LEU A 323 -21.52 -25.36 6.01
N LEU A 324 -22.35 -25.14 4.99
CA LEU A 324 -23.70 -24.60 5.11
C LEU A 324 -24.77 -25.69 5.05
N GLY A 325 -24.38 -26.96 5.21
CA GLY A 325 -25.24 -28.14 5.27
C GLY A 325 -26.30 -28.21 4.16
N GLN A 326 -25.93 -27.80 2.96
CA GLN A 326 -26.79 -27.89 1.77
C GLN A 326 -26.93 -29.34 1.26
N ASP A 327 -26.24 -30.28 1.90
CA ASP A 327 -26.35 -31.73 1.71
C ASP A 327 -27.61 -32.35 2.34
N LYS A 328 -28.34 -31.60 3.16
CA LYS A 328 -29.45 -32.14 3.98
C LYS A 328 -30.74 -31.36 3.76
N GLY A 329 -31.66 -31.94 2.97
CA GLY A 329 -33.01 -31.41 2.79
C GLY A 329 -33.04 -30.00 2.19
N TYR A 330 -32.04 -29.63 1.38
CA TYR A 330 -32.01 -28.33 0.72
C TYR A 330 -33.10 -28.24 -0.36
N PRO A 331 -33.84 -27.13 -0.46
CA PRO A 331 -34.89 -26.97 -1.47
C PRO A 331 -34.35 -27.09 -2.90
N ARG A 332 -35.16 -27.66 -3.79
CA ARG A 332 -34.86 -27.65 -5.23
C ARG A 332 -35.17 -26.28 -5.81
N THR A 333 -34.40 -25.87 -6.82
CA THR A 333 -34.64 -24.64 -7.56
C THR A 333 -36.07 -24.61 -8.10
N SER A 334 -36.83 -23.58 -7.72
CA SER A 334 -38.26 -23.47 -8.01
C SER A 334 -38.62 -22.49 -9.13
N PHE A 335 -37.63 -21.88 -9.78
CA PHE A 335 -37.81 -20.82 -10.77
C PHE A 335 -36.90 -21.02 -12.00
N ASN A 336 -37.04 -20.16 -13.00
CA ASN A 336 -36.14 -20.07 -14.16
C ASN A 336 -35.90 -18.59 -14.51
N SER A 337 -34.65 -18.12 -14.45
CA SER A 337 -34.24 -16.72 -14.71
C SER A 337 -34.69 -16.19 -16.08
N TRP A 338 -34.83 -17.08 -17.06
CA TRP A 338 -35.19 -16.75 -18.44
C TRP A 338 -36.70 -16.77 -18.68
N ARG A 339 -37.47 -17.14 -17.64
CA ARG A 339 -38.93 -17.12 -17.60
C ARG A 339 -39.37 -16.53 -16.27
N ILE A 340 -39.14 -15.22 -16.14
CA ILE A 340 -39.47 -14.44 -14.94
C ILE A 340 -40.92 -14.71 -14.55
N GLY A 341 -41.10 -15.21 -13.33
CA GLY A 341 -42.39 -15.59 -12.78
C GLY A 341 -42.56 -15.06 -11.37
N ASN A 342 -43.80 -15.08 -10.89
CA ASN A 342 -44.15 -14.63 -9.55
C ASN A 342 -43.91 -15.73 -8.51
N HIS A 343 -43.14 -15.41 -7.47
CA HIS A 343 -42.85 -16.27 -6.32
C HIS A 343 -43.08 -15.49 -5.02
N ASN A 344 -43.92 -16.03 -4.14
CA ASN A 344 -44.17 -15.42 -2.83
C ASN A 344 -43.14 -15.91 -1.81
N VAL A 345 -42.03 -15.18 -1.71
CA VAL A 345 -40.92 -15.48 -0.77
C VAL A 345 -40.59 -14.32 0.17
N GLY A 346 -41.15 -13.13 -0.06
CA GLY A 346 -40.80 -11.91 0.68
C GLY A 346 -41.26 -11.85 2.15
N GLY A 347 -42.27 -12.65 2.54
CA GLY A 347 -42.72 -12.75 3.94
C GLY A 347 -42.89 -11.40 4.66
N ASN A 348 -42.22 -11.24 5.80
CA ASN A 348 -42.15 -9.99 6.56
C ASN A 348 -40.87 -9.17 6.28
N HIS A 349 -40.06 -9.53 5.29
CA HIS A 349 -38.74 -8.93 5.07
C HIS A 349 -38.78 -7.44 4.72
N LYS A 350 -39.91 -6.95 4.20
CA LYS A 350 -40.19 -5.52 4.03
C LYS A 350 -40.01 -4.69 5.32
N THR A 351 -40.10 -5.31 6.49
CA THR A 351 -39.85 -4.63 7.78
C THR A 351 -38.39 -4.17 7.89
N ASN A 352 -37.43 -5.03 7.52
CA ASN A 352 -36.03 -4.64 7.40
C ASN A 352 -35.84 -3.59 6.31
N VAL A 353 -36.45 -3.77 5.13
CA VAL A 353 -36.30 -2.79 4.03
C VAL A 353 -36.81 -1.40 4.43
N ARG A 354 -37.93 -1.30 5.14
CA ARG A 354 -38.41 -0.02 5.66
C ARG A 354 -37.48 0.54 6.74
N ALA A 355 -36.97 -0.32 7.63
CA ALA A 355 -36.04 0.11 8.67
C ALA A 355 -34.72 0.63 8.07
N THR A 356 -34.13 -0.06 7.08
CA THR A 356 -32.92 0.40 6.40
C THR A 356 -33.18 1.60 5.51
N ALA A 357 -34.31 1.65 4.80
CA ALA A 357 -34.74 2.82 4.04
C ALA A 357 -34.79 4.07 4.93
N ARG A 358 -35.42 3.97 6.11
CA ARG A 358 -35.54 5.04 7.10
C ARG A 358 -34.22 5.40 7.79
N ASP A 359 -33.52 4.40 8.34
CA ASP A 359 -32.36 4.63 9.21
C ASP A 359 -31.07 4.89 8.42
N GLY A 360 -31.09 4.66 7.11
CA GLY A 360 -30.03 5.03 6.17
C GLY A 360 -30.17 6.44 5.57
N ILE A 361 -31.31 7.12 5.79
CA ILE A 361 -31.48 8.53 5.40
C ILE A 361 -30.52 9.40 6.20
N VAL A 362 -29.77 10.25 5.49
CA VAL A 362 -28.85 11.21 6.06
C VAL A 362 -29.43 12.62 5.92
N LEU A 363 -29.72 13.27 7.04
CA LEU A 363 -30.13 14.67 7.05
C LEU A 363 -28.88 15.54 6.92
N LEU A 364 -28.73 16.25 5.80
CA LEU A 364 -27.53 17.04 5.52
C LEU A 364 -27.65 18.49 6.02
N LYS A 365 -28.85 19.05 5.88
CA LYS A 365 -29.19 20.43 6.27
C LYS A 365 -30.58 20.45 6.88
N ASN A 366 -30.78 21.27 7.93
CA ASN A 366 -32.09 21.48 8.56
C ASN A 366 -32.14 22.83 9.30
N ASP A 367 -32.29 23.90 8.55
CA ASP A 367 -32.31 25.26 9.08
C ASP A 367 -33.61 25.52 9.85
N ASN A 368 -33.50 26.18 11.01
CA ASN A 368 -34.63 26.59 11.85
C ASN A 368 -35.60 25.45 12.21
N ALA A 369 -35.10 24.21 12.31
CA ALA A 369 -35.91 23.01 12.53
C ALA A 369 -37.09 22.90 11.53
N ALA A 370 -36.83 23.17 10.24
CA ALA A 370 -37.82 23.03 9.18
C ALA A 370 -38.38 21.60 9.08
N LEU A 371 -37.57 20.60 9.43
CA LEU A 371 -37.97 19.23 9.68
C LEU A 371 -37.84 18.89 11.18
N PRO A 372 -38.71 18.02 11.73
CA PRO A 372 -39.80 17.31 11.03
C PRO A 372 -41.01 18.19 10.69
N LEU A 373 -41.77 17.79 9.68
CA LEU A 373 -43.03 18.39 9.28
C LEU A 373 -44.09 18.18 10.37
N ASN A 374 -44.88 19.22 10.64
CA ASN A 374 -45.97 19.17 11.59
C ASN A 374 -47.27 19.69 10.95
N LYS A 375 -47.99 18.81 10.26
CA LYS A 375 -49.31 19.07 9.65
C LYS A 375 -49.39 20.41 8.87
N PRO A 376 -48.51 20.63 7.86
CA PRO A 376 -48.57 21.84 7.05
C PRO A 376 -49.93 21.94 6.34
N ARG A 377 -50.41 23.15 6.02
CA ARG A 377 -51.71 23.29 5.33
C ARG A 377 -51.63 22.82 3.89
N SER A 378 -50.50 23.09 3.22
CA SER A 378 -50.27 22.67 1.84
C SER A 378 -48.81 22.27 1.59
N VAL A 379 -48.62 21.21 0.81
CA VAL A 379 -47.31 20.71 0.37
C VAL A 379 -47.30 20.57 -1.15
N ALA A 380 -46.29 21.15 -1.80
CA ALA A 380 -45.98 20.88 -3.19
C ALA A 380 -44.93 19.77 -3.29
N VAL A 381 -45.17 18.73 -4.08
CA VAL A 381 -44.20 17.65 -4.35
C VAL A 381 -43.78 17.69 -5.82
N ILE A 382 -42.49 17.89 -6.07
CA ILE A 382 -41.97 18.30 -7.38
C ILE A 382 -40.82 17.39 -7.81
N GLY A 383 -40.71 17.10 -9.11
CA GLY A 383 -39.66 16.28 -9.72
C GLY A 383 -40.16 14.89 -10.11
N SER A 384 -39.61 14.35 -11.19
CA SER A 384 -39.95 13.00 -11.67
C SER A 384 -39.60 11.91 -10.64
N ASP A 385 -38.54 12.14 -9.86
CA ASP A 385 -38.11 11.26 -8.76
C ASP A 385 -39.14 11.10 -7.63
N SER A 386 -40.25 11.84 -7.66
CA SER A 386 -41.32 11.71 -6.66
C SER A 386 -42.33 10.60 -6.94
N ILE A 387 -42.35 10.01 -8.14
CA ILE A 387 -43.34 9.01 -8.56
C ILE A 387 -42.69 7.69 -8.98
N VAL A 388 -43.45 6.60 -8.99
CA VAL A 388 -43.02 5.40 -9.72
C VAL A 388 -42.96 5.73 -11.22
N ALA A 389 -42.00 5.13 -11.93
CA ALA A 389 -41.93 5.21 -13.39
C ALA A 389 -43.32 5.03 -14.02
N PRO A 390 -43.78 5.91 -14.94
CA PRO A 390 -45.10 5.78 -15.56
C PRO A 390 -45.32 4.46 -16.29
N ARG A 391 -44.23 3.82 -16.75
CA ARG A 391 -44.25 2.50 -17.39
C ARG A 391 -44.26 1.33 -16.39
N GLY A 392 -44.10 1.60 -15.10
CA GLY A 392 -44.01 0.64 -14.00
C GLY A 392 -42.59 0.45 -13.48
N ALA A 393 -42.46 0.09 -12.19
CA ALA A 393 -41.17 -0.02 -11.48
C ALA A 393 -40.16 -0.99 -12.12
N ASN A 394 -40.64 -1.97 -12.89
CA ASN A 394 -39.83 -3.01 -13.53
C ASN A 394 -39.76 -2.87 -15.06
N ALA A 395 -40.23 -1.75 -15.64
CA ALA A 395 -40.37 -1.59 -17.09
C ALA A 395 -39.05 -1.60 -17.85
N CYS A 396 -37.95 -1.25 -17.19
CA CYS A 396 -36.61 -1.25 -17.76
C CYS A 396 -35.89 -2.53 -17.35
N VAL A 397 -35.38 -3.27 -18.34
CA VAL A 397 -34.52 -4.45 -18.12
C VAL A 397 -33.34 -4.05 -17.25
N ASP A 398 -33.06 -4.83 -16.21
CA ASP A 398 -31.96 -4.60 -15.26
C ASP A 398 -31.94 -3.19 -14.66
N ARG A 399 -33.12 -2.56 -14.57
CA ARG A 399 -33.31 -1.18 -14.13
C ARG A 399 -32.48 -0.15 -14.91
N GLY A 400 -32.15 -0.47 -16.17
CA GLY A 400 -31.35 0.35 -17.10
C GLY A 400 -32.07 1.61 -17.61
N CYS A 401 -32.67 2.39 -16.72
CA CYS A 401 -33.23 3.70 -16.99
C CYS A 401 -33.28 4.51 -15.69
N ASN A 402 -33.45 5.83 -15.81
CA ASN A 402 -33.68 6.72 -14.69
C ASN A 402 -35.00 7.46 -14.95
N ASP A 403 -36.14 6.79 -14.73
CA ASP A 403 -37.47 7.27 -15.10
C ASP A 403 -38.39 7.09 -13.88
N GLY A 404 -38.63 8.16 -13.12
CA GLY A 404 -39.29 8.09 -11.81
C GLY A 404 -38.31 8.01 -10.63
N THR A 405 -38.81 7.57 -9.47
CA THR A 405 -38.05 7.49 -8.21
C THR A 405 -36.92 6.47 -8.28
N LEU A 406 -35.71 6.89 -7.92
CA LEU A 406 -34.53 6.04 -7.95
C LEU A 406 -34.41 5.24 -6.63
N ALA A 407 -34.66 3.94 -6.69
CA ALA A 407 -34.57 3.05 -5.51
C ALA A 407 -33.44 2.00 -5.59
N MET A 408 -32.80 1.84 -6.75
CA MET A 408 -31.59 1.04 -6.98
C MET A 408 -30.87 1.51 -8.25
N GLY A 409 -29.57 1.23 -8.40
CA GLY A 409 -28.86 1.40 -9.68
C GLY A 409 -29.16 0.27 -10.67
N TRP A 410 -28.51 0.30 -11.83
CA TRP A 410 -28.73 -0.68 -12.90
C TRP A 410 -27.66 -1.78 -13.01
N GLY A 411 -27.99 -2.86 -13.71
CA GLY A 411 -27.07 -3.97 -14.01
C GLY A 411 -27.37 -5.26 -13.24
N SER A 412 -26.36 -6.12 -13.09
CA SER A 412 -26.50 -7.41 -12.38
C SER A 412 -26.81 -7.29 -10.91
N GLY A 413 -26.45 -6.17 -10.29
CA GLY A 413 -26.82 -5.87 -8.91
C GLY A 413 -28.30 -5.56 -8.68
N SER A 414 -29.12 -5.47 -9.72
CA SER A 414 -30.54 -5.09 -9.64
C SER A 414 -31.49 -6.30 -9.54
N VAL A 415 -32.72 -6.04 -9.08
CA VAL A 415 -33.78 -7.07 -8.95
C VAL A 415 -35.15 -6.51 -9.34
N GLU A 416 -36.13 -7.39 -9.51
CA GLU A 416 -37.52 -6.97 -9.75
C GLU A 416 -38.15 -6.47 -8.44
N PHE A 417 -38.81 -5.32 -8.50
CA PHE A 417 -39.64 -4.83 -7.41
C PHE A 417 -40.94 -5.64 -7.30
N PRO A 418 -41.30 -6.18 -6.12
CA PRO A 418 -42.64 -6.73 -5.91
C PRO A 418 -43.70 -5.62 -5.86
N TYR A 419 -43.27 -4.43 -5.42
CA TYR A 419 -43.92 -3.14 -5.49
C TYR A 419 -42.85 -2.07 -5.23
N LEU A 420 -43.16 -0.80 -5.47
CA LEU A 420 -42.30 0.32 -5.09
C LEU A 420 -43.20 1.44 -4.59
N ILE A 421 -42.98 1.88 -3.35
CA ILE A 421 -43.71 3.03 -2.79
C ILE A 421 -42.91 4.29 -3.09
N ALA A 422 -43.42 5.17 -3.94
CA ALA A 422 -42.74 6.43 -4.26
C ALA A 422 -42.98 7.51 -3.21
N PRO A 423 -42.11 8.56 -3.15
CA PRO A 423 -42.27 9.68 -2.23
C PRO A 423 -43.67 10.32 -2.24
N LEU A 424 -44.22 10.60 -3.44
CA LEU A 424 -45.53 11.23 -3.58
C LEU A 424 -46.66 10.36 -3.01
N ASP A 425 -46.62 9.04 -3.23
CA ASP A 425 -47.64 8.10 -2.74
C ASP A 425 -47.68 8.08 -1.20
N ALA A 426 -46.51 8.02 -0.57
CA ALA A 426 -46.39 8.02 0.88
C ALA A 426 -46.78 9.38 1.48
N ILE A 427 -46.36 10.49 0.87
CA ILE A 427 -46.73 11.85 1.30
C ILE A 427 -48.24 12.06 1.18
N ASN A 428 -48.87 11.63 0.10
CA ASN A 428 -50.33 11.68 -0.05
C ASN A 428 -51.04 10.89 1.06
N THR A 429 -50.55 9.69 1.37
CA THR A 429 -51.10 8.86 2.45
C THR A 429 -51.00 9.54 3.81
N GLN A 430 -49.88 10.22 4.09
CA GLN A 430 -49.71 10.99 5.32
C GLN A 430 -50.57 12.26 5.34
N ALA A 431 -50.64 12.99 4.24
CA ALA A 431 -51.44 14.20 4.09
C ALA A 431 -52.94 13.96 4.32
N GLN A 432 -53.46 12.79 3.92
CA GLN A 432 -54.84 12.38 4.22
C GLN A 432 -55.12 12.29 5.73
N LYS A 433 -54.13 11.93 6.55
CA LYS A 433 -54.25 11.88 8.02
C LYS A 433 -54.15 13.27 8.64
N ASP A 434 -53.34 14.13 8.05
CA ASP A 434 -53.04 15.47 8.58
C ASP A 434 -54.04 16.54 8.11
N GLY A 435 -54.84 16.25 7.07
CA GLY A 435 -55.70 17.24 6.41
C GLY A 435 -54.92 18.22 5.53
N THR A 436 -53.69 17.86 5.13
CA THR A 436 -52.81 18.67 4.28
C THR A 436 -53.24 18.59 2.82
N SER A 437 -53.29 19.74 2.13
CA SER A 437 -53.50 19.77 0.68
C SER A 437 -52.20 19.46 -0.07
N VAL A 438 -52.17 18.42 -0.88
CA VAL A 438 -51.01 18.11 -1.73
C VAL A 438 -51.25 18.59 -3.16
N THR A 439 -50.30 19.32 -3.70
CA THR A 439 -50.18 19.61 -5.14
C THR A 439 -48.89 19.01 -5.66
N SER A 440 -48.88 18.55 -6.91
CA SER A 440 -47.69 17.86 -7.45
C SER A 440 -47.33 18.31 -8.85
N SER A 441 -46.03 18.35 -9.13
CA SER A 441 -45.46 18.46 -10.47
C SER A 441 -44.47 17.30 -10.68
N PRO A 442 -44.95 16.09 -11.02
CA PRO A 442 -44.14 14.88 -11.08
C PRO A 442 -43.32 14.80 -12.39
N ASN A 443 -42.61 15.87 -12.71
CA ASN A 443 -41.73 16.01 -13.85
C ASN A 443 -40.66 17.07 -13.54
N ASP A 444 -39.64 17.16 -14.40
CA ASP A 444 -38.47 18.02 -14.16
C ASP A 444 -38.54 19.36 -14.92
N ASN A 445 -39.75 19.80 -15.30
CA ASN A 445 -39.94 21.13 -15.87
C ASN A 445 -39.88 22.20 -14.76
N ALA A 446 -38.79 22.98 -14.76
CA ALA A 446 -38.53 24.01 -13.77
C ALA A 446 -39.65 25.04 -13.61
N GLN A 447 -40.29 25.46 -14.72
CA GLN A 447 -41.38 26.45 -14.69
C GLN A 447 -42.65 25.88 -14.07
N GLN A 448 -43.00 24.62 -14.39
CA GLN A 448 -44.14 23.93 -13.78
C GLN A 448 -43.91 23.67 -12.29
N GLY A 449 -42.70 23.22 -11.93
CA GLY A 449 -42.30 23.03 -10.54
C GLY A 449 -42.44 24.32 -9.72
N ALA A 450 -41.91 25.44 -10.22
CA ALA A 450 -42.07 26.75 -9.59
C ALA A 450 -43.55 27.20 -9.51
N SER A 451 -44.35 26.94 -10.55
CA SER A 451 -45.78 27.27 -10.55
C SER A 451 -46.53 26.57 -9.41
N VAL A 452 -46.30 25.27 -9.23
CA VAL A 452 -46.94 24.48 -8.16
C VAL A 452 -46.39 24.88 -6.78
N ALA A 453 -45.10 25.19 -6.68
CA ALA A 453 -44.45 25.57 -5.42
C ALA A 453 -44.93 26.93 -4.87
N ARG A 454 -45.28 27.90 -5.72
CA ARG A 454 -45.57 29.30 -5.33
C ARG A 454 -46.64 29.45 -4.25
N ASN A 455 -47.65 28.57 -4.25
CA ASN A 455 -48.80 28.67 -3.34
C ASN A 455 -48.80 27.61 -2.22
N ALA A 456 -47.77 26.77 -2.14
CA ALA A 456 -47.64 25.76 -1.09
C ALA A 456 -46.91 26.33 0.13
N ASP A 457 -47.29 25.92 1.34
CA ASP A 457 -46.57 26.29 2.56
C ASP A 457 -45.13 25.73 2.56
N ILE A 458 -44.96 24.55 1.95
CA ILE A 458 -43.69 23.81 1.85
C ILE A 458 -43.59 23.20 0.45
N ALA A 459 -42.40 23.25 -0.15
CA ALA A 459 -42.10 22.55 -1.39
C ALA A 459 -41.07 21.44 -1.14
N VAL A 460 -41.41 20.20 -1.49
CA VAL A 460 -40.53 19.05 -1.48
C VAL A 460 -40.10 18.76 -2.92
N VAL A 461 -38.82 18.96 -3.22
CA VAL A 461 -38.24 18.73 -4.54
C VAL A 461 -37.43 17.44 -4.49
N CYS A 462 -37.87 16.42 -5.22
CA CYS A 462 -37.17 15.15 -5.35
C CYS A 462 -36.28 15.18 -6.60
N ILE A 463 -34.99 14.93 -6.43
CA ILE A 463 -33.99 14.84 -7.50
C ILE A 463 -33.17 13.56 -7.34
N ASN A 464 -32.54 13.10 -8.41
CA ASN A 464 -31.69 11.91 -8.35
C ASN A 464 -30.42 12.02 -9.19
N SER A 465 -29.54 11.02 -9.04
CA SER A 465 -28.38 10.79 -9.91
C SER A 465 -28.05 9.30 -9.89
N ALA A 466 -28.09 8.67 -11.07
CA ALA A 466 -28.02 7.22 -11.26
C ALA A 466 -26.68 6.76 -11.88
N SER A 467 -26.40 5.47 -11.74
CA SER A 467 -25.27 4.75 -12.34
C SER A 467 -25.53 3.24 -12.29
N GLY A 468 -24.66 2.45 -12.93
CA GLY A 468 -24.74 1.00 -12.82
C GLY A 468 -23.64 0.29 -13.58
N GLU A 469 -23.92 -0.94 -13.97
CA GLU A 469 -22.97 -1.80 -14.67
C GLU A 469 -22.72 -1.38 -16.13
N GLY A 470 -21.47 -1.53 -16.61
CA GLY A 470 -20.95 -0.99 -17.86
C GLY A 470 -21.47 -1.60 -19.16
N TYR A 471 -22.30 -2.65 -19.11
CA TYR A 471 -22.94 -3.21 -20.31
C TYR A 471 -24.23 -2.46 -20.71
N ILE A 472 -24.68 -1.49 -19.90
CA ILE A 472 -25.84 -0.66 -20.19
C ILE A 472 -25.41 0.81 -20.22
N THR A 473 -25.79 1.51 -21.28
CA THR A 473 -25.64 2.97 -21.39
C THR A 473 -26.98 3.65 -21.18
N VAL A 474 -27.08 4.51 -20.16
CA VAL A 474 -28.30 5.27 -19.84
C VAL A 474 -28.00 6.76 -19.96
N GLU A 475 -28.72 7.46 -20.84
CA GLU A 475 -28.57 8.90 -21.07
C GLU A 475 -27.09 9.33 -21.32
N GLY A 476 -26.34 8.47 -22.02
CA GLY A 476 -24.92 8.69 -22.34
C GLY A 476 -23.91 8.25 -21.26
N ASN A 477 -24.37 7.73 -20.12
CA ASN A 477 -23.53 7.20 -19.04
C ASN A 477 -23.36 5.68 -19.25
N ALA A 478 -22.16 5.24 -19.61
CA ALA A 478 -21.85 3.83 -19.91
C ALA A 478 -21.40 3.09 -18.64
N GLY A 479 -22.35 2.84 -17.74
CA GLY A 479 -22.09 2.34 -16.38
C GLY A 479 -21.63 3.45 -15.43
N ASP A 480 -20.40 3.93 -15.61
CA ASP A 480 -19.84 5.06 -14.85
C ASP A 480 -20.58 6.36 -15.15
N ARG A 481 -20.67 7.24 -14.14
CA ARG A 481 -21.25 8.58 -14.31
C ARG A 481 -20.30 9.48 -15.09
N ASN A 482 -20.85 10.28 -16.00
CA ASN A 482 -20.06 11.28 -16.74
C ASN A 482 -19.68 12.50 -15.88
N ASN A 483 -20.51 12.83 -14.89
CA ASN A 483 -20.32 13.95 -13.97
C ASN A 483 -20.96 13.63 -12.60
N LEU A 484 -20.78 14.53 -11.64
CA LEU A 484 -21.37 14.46 -10.30
C LEU A 484 -22.56 15.43 -10.12
N ASP A 485 -23.24 15.83 -11.19
CA ASP A 485 -24.44 16.67 -11.10
C ASP A 485 -25.71 15.80 -10.86
N PRO A 486 -26.79 16.38 -10.31
CA PRO A 486 -28.11 15.78 -10.37
C PRO A 486 -28.55 15.59 -11.84
N TRP A 487 -29.17 14.45 -12.13
CA TRP A 487 -29.74 14.16 -13.44
C TRP A 487 -31.00 14.99 -13.69
N HIS A 488 -31.49 14.96 -14.94
CA HIS A 488 -32.74 15.58 -15.38
C HIS A 488 -32.88 17.07 -15.02
N ASN A 489 -31.77 17.82 -15.13
CA ASN A 489 -31.71 19.23 -14.76
C ASN A 489 -32.12 19.52 -13.30
N GLY A 490 -31.88 18.58 -12.37
CA GLY A 490 -32.25 18.73 -10.96
C GLY A 490 -31.72 20.02 -10.32
N ASN A 491 -30.51 20.47 -10.70
CA ASN A 491 -29.98 21.77 -10.28
C ASN A 491 -30.91 22.95 -10.65
N GLU A 492 -31.42 22.98 -11.89
CA GLU A 492 -32.32 24.05 -12.35
C GLU A 492 -33.71 23.94 -11.73
N LEU A 493 -34.21 22.71 -11.53
CA LEU A 493 -35.48 22.46 -10.85
C LEU A 493 -35.46 23.02 -9.42
N VAL A 494 -34.42 22.69 -8.64
CA VAL A 494 -34.26 23.18 -7.26
C VAL A 494 -34.16 24.70 -7.23
N LYS A 495 -33.33 25.30 -8.10
CA LYS A 495 -33.17 26.76 -8.16
C LYS A 495 -34.49 27.47 -8.49
N ALA A 496 -35.26 26.96 -9.45
CA ALA A 496 -36.54 27.55 -9.83
C ALA A 496 -37.60 27.47 -8.72
N VAL A 497 -37.65 26.34 -7.99
CA VAL A 497 -38.56 26.17 -6.85
C VAL A 497 -38.15 27.07 -5.67
N ALA A 498 -36.86 27.07 -5.32
CA ALA A 498 -36.34 27.91 -4.23
C ALA A 498 -36.49 29.41 -4.52
N ALA A 499 -36.56 29.83 -5.78
CA ALA A 499 -36.82 31.22 -6.15
C ALA A 499 -38.24 31.71 -5.79
N VAL A 500 -39.20 30.79 -5.63
CA VAL A 500 -40.62 31.12 -5.40
C VAL A 500 -41.21 30.56 -4.11
N ASN A 501 -40.56 29.58 -3.47
CA ASN A 501 -40.99 29.01 -2.19
C ASN A 501 -39.89 29.12 -1.13
N LYS A 502 -40.20 29.78 -0.01
CA LYS A 502 -39.25 30.06 1.09
C LYS A 502 -38.93 28.86 1.99
N LYS A 503 -39.67 27.75 1.87
CA LYS A 503 -39.50 26.51 2.62
C LYS A 503 -39.35 25.34 1.65
N THR A 504 -38.25 25.36 0.91
CA THR A 504 -37.90 24.30 -0.03
C THR A 504 -37.08 23.23 0.70
N ILE A 505 -37.55 21.99 0.62
CA ILE A 505 -36.88 20.78 1.11
C ILE A 505 -36.43 20.00 -0.11
N VAL A 506 -35.15 19.66 -0.19
CA VAL A 506 -34.61 18.86 -1.29
C VAL A 506 -34.40 17.44 -0.82
N VAL A 507 -35.03 16.48 -1.49
CA VAL A 507 -34.83 15.04 -1.27
C VAL A 507 -33.98 14.51 -2.41
N VAL A 508 -32.90 13.80 -2.09
CA VAL A 508 -31.94 13.30 -3.08
C VAL A 508 -31.82 11.79 -3.01
N HIS A 509 -32.24 11.09 -4.05
CA HIS A 509 -31.96 9.66 -4.24
C HIS A 509 -30.76 9.48 -5.16
N SER A 510 -29.67 8.89 -4.68
CA SER A 510 -28.47 8.76 -5.53
C SER A 510 -27.60 7.57 -5.17
N VAL A 511 -26.96 7.03 -6.21
CA VAL A 511 -25.94 5.98 -6.17
C VAL A 511 -24.65 6.39 -5.45
N GLY A 512 -24.37 7.69 -5.32
CA GLY A 512 -23.13 8.20 -4.76
C GLY A 512 -23.17 9.73 -4.66
N PRO A 513 -22.05 10.40 -4.33
CA PRO A 513 -22.06 11.84 -4.06
C PRO A 513 -22.51 12.66 -5.28
N VAL A 514 -23.10 13.82 -5.01
CA VAL A 514 -23.56 14.82 -6.00
C VAL A 514 -23.09 16.21 -5.56
N ILE A 515 -22.63 17.04 -6.49
CA ILE A 515 -22.23 18.41 -6.23
C ILE A 515 -23.47 19.30 -6.11
N MET A 516 -23.62 20.00 -4.98
CA MET A 516 -24.83 20.76 -4.64
C MET A 516 -24.61 22.27 -4.53
N GLU A 517 -23.39 22.76 -4.80
CA GLU A 517 -23.00 24.15 -4.54
C GLU A 517 -23.86 25.20 -5.27
N GLN A 518 -24.56 24.81 -6.34
CA GLN A 518 -25.45 25.71 -7.07
C GLN A 518 -26.69 26.16 -6.27
N TRP A 519 -27.08 25.43 -5.22
CA TRP A 519 -28.34 25.68 -4.52
C TRP A 519 -28.32 25.37 -3.01
N VAL A 520 -27.35 24.61 -2.48
CA VAL A 520 -27.34 24.16 -1.07
C VAL A 520 -27.33 25.30 -0.06
N ASP A 521 -26.65 26.41 -0.38
CA ASP A 521 -26.57 27.60 0.48
C ASP A 521 -27.70 28.62 0.21
N ASN A 522 -28.62 28.32 -0.70
CA ASN A 522 -29.79 29.17 -0.90
C ASN A 522 -30.62 29.22 0.40
N PRO A 523 -30.96 30.41 0.94
CA PRO A 523 -31.66 30.53 2.22
C PRO A 523 -33.08 29.95 2.20
N ASN A 524 -33.67 29.76 1.01
CA ASN A 524 -34.98 29.15 0.85
C ASN A 524 -34.90 27.62 0.77
N VAL A 525 -33.72 27.03 0.54
CA VAL A 525 -33.47 25.59 0.71
C VAL A 525 -33.20 25.34 2.18
N VAL A 526 -34.27 25.06 2.93
CA VAL A 526 -34.24 24.97 4.40
C VAL A 526 -33.85 23.59 4.90
N ALA A 527 -34.00 22.55 4.08
CA ALA A 527 -33.53 21.21 4.43
C ALA A 527 -33.06 20.43 3.20
N VAL A 528 -32.08 19.56 3.43
CA VAL A 528 -31.56 18.62 2.43
C VAL A 528 -31.54 17.23 3.04
N VAL A 529 -32.31 16.32 2.44
CA VAL A 529 -32.50 14.94 2.88
C VAL A 529 -31.88 14.02 1.85
N TRP A 530 -30.74 13.42 2.20
CA TRP A 530 -30.08 12.44 1.36
C TRP A 530 -30.70 11.06 1.62
N ALA A 531 -31.53 10.61 0.68
CA ALA A 531 -32.35 9.41 0.79
C ALA A 531 -31.73 8.16 0.12
N GLY A 532 -30.60 8.31 -0.56
CA GLY A 532 -29.78 7.19 -1.05
C GLY A 532 -30.53 6.27 -2.01
N LEU A 533 -30.45 4.95 -1.78
CA LEU A 533 -31.09 3.88 -2.58
C LEU A 533 -31.85 2.90 -1.68
N PRO A 534 -33.08 3.26 -1.29
CA PRO A 534 -33.78 2.63 -0.16
C PRO A 534 -34.49 1.30 -0.48
N GLY A 535 -34.55 0.86 -1.74
CA GLY A 535 -35.33 -0.33 -2.12
C GLY A 535 -36.85 -0.09 -2.13
N GLN A 536 -37.65 -1.16 -2.00
CA GLN A 536 -39.10 -1.11 -2.26
C GLN A 536 -39.92 -0.20 -1.31
N GLU A 537 -39.37 0.14 -0.14
CA GLU A 537 -40.03 0.94 0.90
C GLU A 537 -39.61 2.42 0.87
N SER A 538 -39.08 2.91 -0.26
CA SER A 538 -38.54 4.27 -0.46
C SER A 538 -39.38 5.38 0.20
N GLY A 539 -40.62 5.57 -0.26
CA GLY A 539 -41.50 6.63 0.23
C GLY A 539 -41.91 6.45 1.69
N ASN A 540 -42.09 5.22 2.16
CA ASN A 540 -42.45 4.96 3.55
C ASN A 540 -41.31 5.32 4.50
N GLY A 541 -40.07 4.90 4.19
CA GLY A 541 -38.90 5.28 4.97
C GLY A 541 -38.66 6.79 4.96
N LEU A 542 -38.89 7.45 3.83
CA LEU A 542 -38.80 8.91 3.70
C LEU A 542 -39.82 9.63 4.58
N VAL A 543 -41.10 9.22 4.54
CA VAL A 543 -42.16 9.84 5.36
C VAL A 543 -41.93 9.62 6.85
N ASP A 544 -41.40 8.46 7.24
CA ASP A 544 -41.07 8.18 8.65
C ASP A 544 -40.10 9.25 9.21
N VAL A 545 -39.15 9.71 8.39
CA VAL A 545 -38.21 10.79 8.72
C VAL A 545 -38.85 12.16 8.55
N LEU A 546 -39.41 12.48 7.38
CA LEU A 546 -39.95 13.82 7.08
C LEU A 546 -40.98 14.28 8.11
N TYR A 547 -41.80 13.37 8.65
CA TYR A 547 -42.81 13.69 9.66
C TYR A 547 -42.38 13.35 11.10
N GLY A 548 -41.13 12.96 11.32
CA GLY A 548 -40.54 12.82 12.65
C GLY A 548 -41.09 11.67 13.48
N SER A 549 -41.65 10.64 12.85
CA SER A 549 -41.97 9.39 13.57
C SER A 549 -40.69 8.74 14.12
N VAL A 550 -39.57 8.98 13.44
CA VAL A 550 -38.22 8.64 13.87
C VAL A 550 -37.30 9.81 13.50
N SER A 551 -36.32 10.10 14.36
CA SER A 551 -35.27 11.05 14.03
C SER A 551 -34.29 10.46 13.02
N PRO A 552 -33.85 11.21 11.98
CA PRO A 552 -32.83 10.71 11.06
C PRO A 552 -31.55 10.41 11.84
N SER A 553 -30.93 9.28 11.50
CA SER A 553 -29.77 8.75 12.20
C SER A 553 -28.73 8.14 11.26
N GLY A 554 -28.95 8.23 9.95
CA GLY A 554 -27.95 7.82 8.98
C GLY A 554 -26.77 8.78 8.98
N LYS A 555 -25.59 8.28 8.60
CA LYS A 555 -24.37 9.05 8.38
C LYS A 555 -23.79 8.72 7.01
N LEU A 556 -23.19 9.68 6.32
CA LEU A 556 -22.62 9.47 4.99
C LEU A 556 -21.50 8.41 5.02
N PRO A 557 -21.55 7.38 4.15
CA PRO A 557 -20.47 6.41 3.99
C PRO A 557 -19.42 6.84 2.94
N TYR A 558 -19.45 8.10 2.51
CA TYR A 558 -18.51 8.77 1.60
C TYR A 558 -18.54 10.28 1.84
N THR A 559 -17.61 11.02 1.25
CA THR A 559 -17.56 12.48 1.30
C THR A 559 -18.42 13.10 0.18
N ILE A 560 -19.12 14.20 0.47
CA ILE A 560 -19.73 15.07 -0.54
C ILE A 560 -18.87 16.33 -0.67
N ALA A 561 -18.20 16.47 -1.81
CA ALA A 561 -17.30 17.58 -2.13
C ALA A 561 -18.02 18.88 -2.54
N LYS A 562 -17.28 19.99 -2.56
CA LYS A 562 -17.73 21.26 -3.14
C LYS A 562 -17.53 21.28 -4.67
N LYS A 563 -16.50 20.60 -5.18
CA LYS A 563 -16.30 20.40 -6.63
C LYS A 563 -15.77 19.01 -6.92
N GLU A 564 -16.00 18.52 -8.14
CA GLU A 564 -15.58 17.18 -8.56
C GLU A 564 -14.06 16.97 -8.46
N SER A 565 -13.25 18.00 -8.72
CA SER A 565 -11.79 17.87 -8.65
C SER A 565 -11.24 17.71 -7.23
N ASP A 566 -12.03 17.97 -6.18
CA ASP A 566 -11.61 17.78 -4.79
C ASP A 566 -11.41 16.31 -4.41
N TYR A 567 -11.99 15.36 -5.17
CA TYR A 567 -11.78 13.93 -4.89
C TYR A 567 -10.38 13.44 -5.26
N GLY A 568 -9.64 14.19 -6.09
CA GLY A 568 -8.30 13.81 -6.55
C GLY A 568 -8.25 12.60 -7.49
N THR A 569 -9.39 11.98 -7.81
CA THR A 569 -9.47 10.82 -8.71
C THR A 569 -10.56 11.01 -9.77
N THR A 570 -10.40 10.36 -10.93
CA THR A 570 -11.41 10.32 -11.99
C THR A 570 -11.33 8.98 -12.72
N ILE A 571 -12.41 8.61 -13.40
CA ILE A 571 -12.43 7.44 -14.31
C ILE A 571 -11.32 7.59 -15.35
N THR A 572 -10.49 6.55 -15.44
CA THR A 572 -9.30 6.51 -16.30
C THR A 572 -9.65 5.93 -17.66
N ARG A 573 -9.03 6.47 -18.72
CA ARG A 573 -9.10 5.90 -20.07
C ARG A 573 -7.87 5.01 -20.29
N GLY A 574 -8.04 3.69 -20.20
CA GLY A 574 -6.95 2.71 -20.31
C GLY A 574 -6.58 2.14 -18.95
N ASP A 575 -5.32 1.72 -18.79
CA ASP A 575 -4.81 1.19 -17.53
C ASP A 575 -4.76 2.27 -16.44
N ASP A 576 -5.18 1.91 -15.25
CA ASP A 576 -5.16 2.75 -14.06
C ASP A 576 -3.89 2.49 -13.25
N ARG A 577 -3.01 3.51 -13.19
CA ARG A 577 -1.71 3.47 -12.50
C ARG A 577 -1.61 4.47 -11.36
N ASP A 578 -2.68 5.19 -11.07
CA ASP A 578 -2.68 6.25 -10.05
C ASP A 578 -3.34 5.74 -8.76
N TRP A 579 -2.54 5.17 -7.87
CA TRP A 579 -3.03 4.51 -6.65
C TRP A 579 -2.31 5.04 -5.42
N ASP A 580 -3.08 5.42 -4.41
CA ASP A 580 -2.57 5.91 -3.13
C ASP A 580 -3.49 5.47 -1.98
N LEU A 581 -3.02 5.55 -0.73
CA LEU A 581 -3.79 5.26 0.47
C LEU A 581 -4.87 6.31 0.77
N PHE A 582 -4.84 7.45 0.08
CA PHE A 582 -5.67 8.61 0.38
C PHE A 582 -6.77 8.73 -0.67
N ILE A 583 -7.85 7.97 -0.48
CA ILE A 583 -9.12 8.12 -1.19
C ILE A 583 -10.18 8.73 -0.26
N ASP A 584 -11.21 9.37 -0.82
CA ASP A 584 -12.33 9.97 -0.07
C ASP A 584 -11.82 10.84 1.10
N TYR A 585 -12.37 10.73 2.32
CA TYR A 585 -12.01 11.59 3.44
C TYR A 585 -10.53 11.55 3.81
N ARG A 586 -9.81 10.45 3.50
CA ARG A 586 -8.37 10.37 3.72
C ARG A 586 -7.62 11.35 2.80
N HIS A 587 -8.09 11.51 1.55
CA HIS A 587 -7.60 12.52 0.62
C HIS A 587 -7.89 13.93 1.13
N PHE A 588 -9.15 14.20 1.48
CA PHE A 588 -9.58 15.52 1.97
C PHE A 588 -8.82 15.93 3.25
N ASP A 589 -8.55 14.98 4.15
CA ASP A 589 -7.76 15.20 5.36
C ASP A 589 -6.29 15.48 5.05
N LYS A 590 -5.67 14.71 4.14
CA LYS A 590 -4.27 14.89 3.72
C LYS A 590 -4.03 16.22 3.03
N GLU A 591 -4.90 16.57 2.09
CA GLU A 591 -4.78 17.80 1.27
C GLU A 591 -5.39 19.03 1.95
N ASN A 592 -5.91 18.88 3.18
CA ASN A 592 -6.59 19.93 3.92
C ASN A 592 -7.73 20.60 3.12
N ILE A 593 -8.49 19.79 2.38
CA ILE A 593 -9.66 20.22 1.63
C ILE A 593 -10.88 20.16 2.56
N GLU A 594 -11.67 21.23 2.56
CA GLU A 594 -12.93 21.29 3.29
C GLU A 594 -14.06 20.74 2.40
N PRO A 595 -14.65 19.58 2.72
CA PRO A 595 -15.80 19.07 1.98
C PRO A 595 -17.04 19.91 2.25
N ARG A 596 -18.10 19.71 1.46
CA ARG A 596 -19.42 20.26 1.80
C ARG A 596 -20.03 19.48 2.96
N PHE A 597 -20.00 18.15 2.89
CA PHE A 597 -20.36 17.26 3.98
C PHE A 597 -19.34 16.12 4.02
N GLU A 598 -18.65 15.97 5.14
CA GLU A 598 -17.59 14.99 5.32
C GLU A 598 -18.11 13.55 5.46
N PHE A 599 -17.23 12.56 5.25
CA PHE A 599 -17.48 11.18 5.62
C PHE A 599 -17.93 11.05 7.09
N GLY A 600 -18.95 10.25 7.33
CA GLY A 600 -19.54 10.04 8.65
C GLY A 600 -20.43 11.19 9.13
N TYR A 601 -20.69 12.22 8.32
CA TYR A 601 -21.60 13.32 8.68
C TYR A 601 -23.07 12.93 8.55
N GLY A 602 -23.91 13.52 9.41
CA GLY A 602 -25.36 13.42 9.35
C GLY A 602 -26.01 14.05 10.57
N LEU A 603 -26.99 14.92 10.33
CA LEU A 603 -27.76 15.60 11.38
C LEU A 603 -28.83 14.69 11.98
N SER A 604 -29.31 15.08 13.15
CA SER A 604 -30.44 14.50 13.85
C SER A 604 -31.44 15.59 14.23
N TYR A 605 -32.64 15.21 14.66
CA TYR A 605 -33.61 16.14 15.26
C TYR A 605 -33.32 16.42 16.74
N THR A 606 -32.33 15.72 17.30
CA THR A 606 -31.82 15.96 18.64
C THR A 606 -30.31 16.23 18.61
N ASN A 607 -29.75 16.58 19.76
CA ASN A 607 -28.32 16.82 19.93
C ASN A 607 -27.70 15.76 20.84
N PHE A 608 -26.43 15.44 20.59
CA PHE A 608 -25.68 14.48 21.40
C PHE A 608 -24.40 15.11 21.94
N THR A 609 -24.15 14.86 23.23
CA THR A 609 -22.92 15.25 23.92
C THR A 609 -22.06 14.02 24.20
N TYR A 610 -20.75 14.21 24.16
CA TYR A 610 -19.75 13.16 24.29
C TYR A 610 -18.87 13.48 25.51
N SER A 611 -18.70 12.52 26.42
CA SER A 611 -17.87 12.67 27.62
C SER A 611 -17.14 11.38 27.97
N ASP A 612 -16.30 11.45 29.01
CA ASP A 612 -15.74 10.28 29.70
C ASP A 612 -15.01 9.28 28.78
N LEU A 613 -14.13 9.81 27.91
CA LEU A 613 -13.25 8.97 27.09
C LEU A 613 -12.35 8.12 28.00
N ALA A 614 -12.46 6.80 27.88
CA ALA A 614 -11.57 5.86 28.54
C ALA A 614 -10.88 4.96 27.51
N ILE A 615 -9.59 4.70 27.73
CA ILE A 615 -8.75 3.86 26.87
C ILE A 615 -8.14 2.78 27.75
N GLN A 616 -8.42 1.53 27.43
CA GLN A 616 -7.90 0.36 28.12
C GLN A 616 -7.14 -0.54 27.14
N GLY A 617 -6.09 -1.21 27.60
CA GLY A 617 -5.25 -2.07 26.78
C GLY A 617 -3.80 -1.58 26.68
N LYS A 618 -2.92 -2.48 26.28
CA LYS A 618 -1.47 -2.25 26.17
C LYS A 618 -0.94 -2.93 24.90
N PRO A 619 -1.28 -2.42 23.71
CA PRO A 619 -0.78 -2.96 22.45
C PRO A 619 0.75 -2.96 22.43
N SER A 620 1.32 -3.97 21.77
CA SER A 620 2.76 -4.10 21.57
C SER A 620 3.14 -3.88 20.10
N ALA A 621 4.24 -3.15 19.89
CA ALA A 621 4.82 -2.94 18.57
C ALA A 621 5.33 -4.26 17.95
N GLY A 622 5.54 -4.24 16.64
CA GLY A 622 6.13 -5.34 15.87
C GLY A 622 5.16 -5.99 14.89
N PRO A 623 5.66 -6.94 14.08
CA PRO A 623 4.86 -7.63 13.07
C PRO A 623 3.85 -8.58 13.71
N ALA A 624 2.80 -8.94 12.96
CA ALA A 624 1.98 -10.09 13.27
C ALA A 624 2.82 -11.38 13.20
N THR A 625 2.58 -12.29 14.13
CA THR A 625 3.36 -13.54 14.32
C THR A 625 2.48 -14.78 14.46
N GLY A 626 1.17 -14.60 14.51
CA GLY A 626 0.22 -15.70 14.58
C GLY A 626 0.27 -16.56 13.33
N ALA A 627 -0.08 -17.84 13.48
CA ALA A 627 -0.26 -18.73 12.34
C ALA A 627 -1.33 -18.16 11.40
N THR A 628 -1.19 -18.41 10.11
CA THR A 628 -2.20 -18.01 9.13
C THR A 628 -3.52 -18.75 9.40
N GLY A 629 -4.58 -17.97 9.62
CA GLY A 629 -5.96 -18.44 9.71
C GLY A 629 -6.84 -17.75 8.68
N SER A 630 -8.16 -17.87 8.84
CA SER A 630 -9.13 -17.19 7.98
C SER A 630 -9.05 -15.68 8.16
N GLY A 631 -8.67 -14.99 7.09
CA GLY A 631 -8.46 -13.54 7.04
C GLY A 631 -7.00 -13.10 7.21
N GLY A 632 -6.06 -14.03 7.42
CA GLY A 632 -4.63 -13.73 7.66
C GLY A 632 -4.11 -14.28 9.00
N PRO A 633 -2.92 -13.84 9.46
CA PRO A 633 -2.38 -14.19 10.78
C PRO A 633 -3.42 -13.98 11.90
N VAL A 634 -3.64 -15.01 12.72
CA VAL A 634 -4.73 -15.01 13.73
C VAL A 634 -4.63 -13.89 14.76
N ASP A 635 -3.41 -13.46 15.09
CA ASP A 635 -3.14 -12.40 16.07
C ASP A 635 -3.51 -11.00 15.56
N LEU A 636 -3.71 -10.82 14.25
CA LEU A 636 -4.25 -9.57 13.69
C LEU A 636 -5.61 -9.21 14.26
N PHE A 637 -6.38 -10.23 14.62
CA PHE A 637 -7.78 -10.08 14.96
C PHE A 637 -8.04 -10.10 16.47
N GLU A 638 -6.98 -10.19 17.27
CA GLU A 638 -7.03 -10.05 18.72
C GLU A 638 -7.30 -8.60 19.11
N THR A 639 -8.21 -8.40 20.07
CA THR A 639 -8.45 -7.08 20.66
C THR A 639 -7.25 -6.68 21.54
N VAL A 640 -6.55 -5.61 21.15
CA VAL A 640 -5.35 -5.11 21.87
C VAL A 640 -5.64 -3.85 22.69
N ALA A 641 -6.72 -3.14 22.34
CA ALA A 641 -7.25 -2.02 23.11
C ALA A 641 -8.79 -1.98 23.05
N THR A 642 -9.40 -1.40 24.08
CA THR A 642 -10.82 -1.08 24.14
C THR A 642 -10.97 0.38 24.51
N ILE A 643 -11.70 1.13 23.68
CA ILE A 643 -11.93 2.55 23.84
C ILE A 643 -13.43 2.73 24.12
N THR A 644 -13.79 3.52 25.12
CA THR A 644 -15.18 3.81 25.46
C THR A 644 -15.42 5.30 25.60
N ALA A 645 -16.62 5.76 25.29
CA ALA A 645 -17.07 7.12 25.54
C ALA A 645 -18.55 7.11 25.95
N GLN A 646 -18.93 8.05 26.83
CA GLN A 646 -20.32 8.28 27.20
C GLN A 646 -20.98 9.21 26.18
N ILE A 647 -22.16 8.81 25.71
CA ILE A 647 -22.96 9.52 24.72
C ILE A 647 -24.29 9.84 25.36
N SER A 648 -24.64 11.12 25.45
CA SER A 648 -25.90 11.56 26.06
C SER A 648 -26.74 12.32 25.05
N ASN A 649 -28.00 11.91 24.89
CA ASN A 649 -28.97 12.68 24.14
C ASN A 649 -29.33 13.93 24.97
N SER A 650 -28.81 15.08 24.57
CA SER A 650 -28.97 16.35 25.27
C SER A 650 -30.07 17.24 24.68
N GLY A 651 -30.81 16.76 23.68
CA GLY A 651 -31.94 17.48 23.10
C GLY A 651 -33.29 17.00 23.64
N GLY A 652 -34.37 17.45 22.98
CA GLY A 652 -35.74 17.29 23.47
C GLY A 652 -36.53 16.10 22.90
N VAL A 653 -35.95 15.33 21.96
CA VAL A 653 -36.61 14.20 21.32
C VAL A 653 -35.72 12.97 21.32
N ALA A 654 -36.31 11.77 21.25
CA ALA A 654 -35.55 10.53 21.08
C ALA A 654 -34.82 10.53 19.73
N GLY A 655 -33.62 9.96 19.71
CA GLY A 655 -32.81 9.85 18.51
C GLY A 655 -31.76 8.76 18.63
N ALA A 656 -31.15 8.41 17.50
CA ALA A 656 -30.03 7.49 17.48
C ALA A 656 -28.78 8.21 17.00
N GLU A 657 -27.66 8.03 17.71
CA GLU A 657 -26.37 8.58 17.34
C GLU A 657 -25.43 7.49 16.86
N VAL A 658 -24.52 7.87 15.96
CA VAL A 658 -23.42 7.01 15.49
C VAL A 658 -22.09 7.58 15.96
N PRO A 659 -21.62 7.24 17.18
CA PRO A 659 -20.27 7.54 17.63
C PRO A 659 -19.24 6.82 16.77
N GLN A 660 -18.24 7.56 16.30
CA GLN A 660 -17.20 7.06 15.42
C GLN A 660 -15.82 7.23 16.07
N LEU A 661 -15.00 6.19 15.96
CA LEU A 661 -13.61 6.15 16.40
C LEU A 661 -12.69 6.22 15.19
N TYR A 662 -11.81 7.21 15.18
CA TYR A 662 -10.70 7.32 14.23
C TYR A 662 -9.36 7.22 14.95
N LEU A 663 -8.39 6.55 14.33
CA LEU A 663 -7.00 6.52 14.78
C LEU A 663 -6.11 7.35 13.86
N GLY A 664 -5.30 8.22 14.45
CA GLY A 664 -4.13 8.82 13.80
C GLY A 664 -2.89 8.01 14.15
N TYR A 665 -2.24 7.46 13.13
CA TYR A 665 -1.07 6.61 13.31
C TYR A 665 0.20 7.46 13.54
N PRO A 666 1.27 6.88 14.11
CA PRO A 666 2.56 7.57 14.22
C PRO A 666 3.04 8.08 12.86
N ALA A 667 3.60 9.29 12.80
CA ALA A 667 4.04 9.91 11.55
C ALA A 667 5.02 9.06 10.73
N SER A 668 5.79 8.18 11.39
CA SER A 668 6.70 7.22 10.77
C SER A 668 6.02 6.23 9.81
N THR A 669 4.70 6.04 9.89
CA THR A 669 3.98 5.12 9.01
C THR A 669 3.53 5.75 7.69
N ASN A 670 3.61 7.07 7.53
CA ASN A 670 3.07 7.80 6.36
C ASN A 670 1.59 7.45 6.06
N SER A 671 0.79 7.21 7.09
CA SER A 671 -0.64 6.88 6.95
C SER A 671 -1.53 8.14 6.92
N ALA A 672 -2.81 7.97 6.54
CA ALA A 672 -3.80 9.04 6.60
C ALA A 672 -3.91 9.66 8.02
N PRO A 673 -4.15 10.97 8.13
CA PRO A 673 -4.23 11.65 9.43
C PRO A 673 -5.24 11.02 10.39
N LYS A 674 -6.36 10.51 9.86
CA LYS A 674 -7.39 9.78 10.56
C LYS A 674 -7.83 8.58 9.74
N GLN A 675 -8.06 7.45 10.39
CA GLN A 675 -8.65 6.26 9.79
C GLN A 675 -9.73 5.70 10.71
N LEU A 676 -10.92 5.44 10.17
CA LEU A 676 -12.01 4.81 10.91
C LEU A 676 -11.57 3.43 11.42
N ARG A 677 -11.76 3.18 12.72
CA ARG A 677 -11.41 1.91 13.41
C ARG A 677 -12.45 1.47 14.44
N GLY A 678 -13.61 2.10 14.44
CA GLY A 678 -14.74 1.69 15.27
C GLY A 678 -15.94 2.59 15.07
N PHE A 679 -17.12 2.02 15.22
CA PHE A 679 -18.36 2.76 15.32
C PHE A 679 -19.35 1.98 16.18
N ALA A 680 -20.36 2.66 16.70
CA ALA A 680 -21.52 2.06 17.35
C ALA A 680 -22.77 2.84 16.93
N LYS A 681 -23.96 2.27 17.10
CA LYS A 681 -25.22 3.00 16.97
C LYS A 681 -26.01 2.88 18.26
N LEU A 682 -26.31 4.00 18.89
CA LEU A 682 -26.98 4.06 20.19
C LEU A 682 -28.32 4.77 20.05
N LYS A 683 -29.41 4.04 20.29
CA LYS A 683 -30.78 4.60 20.38
C LYS A 683 -30.98 5.14 21.79
N LEU A 684 -31.22 6.44 21.93
CA LEU A 684 -31.28 7.12 23.22
C LEU A 684 -32.53 8.02 23.29
N ASP A 685 -33.35 7.82 24.33
CA ASP A 685 -34.41 8.77 24.68
C ASP A 685 -33.82 10.11 25.13
N ALA A 686 -34.64 11.17 25.14
CA ALA A 686 -34.21 12.50 25.58
C ALA A 686 -33.68 12.46 27.02
N GLY A 687 -32.49 13.02 27.24
CA GLY A 687 -31.81 13.03 28.55
C GLY A 687 -31.14 11.71 28.95
N VAL A 688 -31.23 10.65 28.13
CA VAL A 688 -30.62 9.35 28.43
C VAL A 688 -29.19 9.28 27.89
N SER A 689 -28.32 8.63 28.67
CA SER A 689 -26.92 8.35 28.32
C SER A 689 -26.70 6.86 28.04
N GLY A 690 -25.81 6.56 27.10
CA GLY A 690 -25.31 5.21 26.80
C GLY A 690 -23.80 5.20 26.59
N THR A 691 -23.19 4.02 26.65
CA THR A 691 -21.74 3.85 26.47
C THR A 691 -21.45 3.33 25.07
N ALA A 692 -20.71 4.10 24.26
CA ALA A 692 -20.12 3.60 23.03
C ALA A 692 -18.85 2.82 23.37
N THR A 693 -18.71 1.60 22.83
CA THR A 693 -17.54 0.73 23.07
C THR A 693 -16.93 0.30 21.76
N PHE A 694 -15.64 0.57 21.58
CA PHE A 694 -14.87 0.23 20.38
C PHE A 694 -13.75 -0.74 20.75
N LYS A 695 -13.80 -1.95 20.18
CA LYS A 695 -12.75 -2.95 20.33
C LYS A 695 -11.76 -2.76 19.18
N VAL A 696 -10.54 -2.33 19.51
CA VAL A 696 -9.46 -2.10 18.55
C VAL A 696 -8.62 -3.36 18.48
N THR A 697 -8.54 -3.95 17.29
CA THR A 697 -7.74 -5.14 17.01
C THR A 697 -6.28 -4.78 16.73
N ARG A 698 -5.39 -5.77 16.75
CA ARG A 698 -3.99 -5.58 16.32
C ARG A 698 -3.92 -5.04 14.90
N ARG A 699 -4.75 -5.55 13.99
CA ARG A 699 -4.88 -5.08 12.59
C ARG A 699 -5.27 -3.61 12.53
N ASP A 700 -6.20 -3.18 13.38
CA ASP A 700 -6.68 -1.80 13.44
C ASP A 700 -5.59 -0.78 13.81
N MET A 701 -4.49 -1.23 14.42
CA MET A 701 -3.31 -0.43 14.73
C MET A 701 -2.11 -0.75 13.82
N SER A 702 -2.26 -1.68 12.89
CA SER A 702 -1.19 -2.11 12.00
C SER A 702 -1.21 -1.33 10.69
N PHE A 703 -0.03 -1.21 10.07
CA PHE A 703 0.15 -0.85 8.67
C PHE A 703 0.83 -2.03 7.95
N TRP A 704 0.74 -2.08 6.63
CA TRP A 704 1.48 -3.07 5.85
C TRP A 704 2.91 -2.57 5.61
N ASP A 705 3.88 -3.25 6.21
CA ASP A 705 5.30 -2.98 6.00
C ASP A 705 5.80 -3.79 4.80
N GLU A 706 6.03 -3.12 3.67
CA GLU A 706 6.50 -3.74 2.44
C GLU A 706 7.91 -4.36 2.57
N ARG A 707 8.73 -3.89 3.52
CA ARG A 707 10.07 -4.46 3.75
C ARG A 707 9.97 -5.86 4.35
N SER A 708 9.19 -6.00 5.42
CA SER A 708 9.00 -7.29 6.08
C SER A 708 7.88 -8.13 5.45
N ARG A 709 7.08 -7.54 4.55
CA ARG A 709 5.86 -8.11 3.97
C ARG A 709 4.92 -8.65 5.04
N LYS A 710 4.73 -7.84 6.09
CA LYS A 710 3.88 -8.18 7.24
C LYS A 710 3.12 -6.96 7.74
N TRP A 711 1.92 -7.23 8.23
CA TRP A 711 1.18 -6.29 9.07
C TRP A 711 1.95 -6.01 10.35
N THR A 712 2.23 -4.73 10.62
CA THR A 712 3.10 -4.31 11.72
C THR A 712 2.46 -3.18 12.51
N VAL A 713 2.41 -3.33 13.83
CA VAL A 713 2.08 -2.22 14.75
C VAL A 713 3.35 -1.40 14.98
N ALA A 714 3.32 -0.12 14.62
CA ALA A 714 4.44 0.78 14.85
C ALA A 714 4.58 1.12 16.34
N ALA A 715 5.81 1.36 16.81
CA ALA A 715 6.02 2.00 18.10
C ALA A 715 5.71 3.50 17.99
N GLY A 716 5.26 4.10 19.08
CA GLY A 716 4.92 5.53 19.14
C GLY A 716 3.49 5.80 19.58
N ASP A 717 3.08 7.04 19.41
CA ASP A 717 1.78 7.52 19.85
C ASP A 717 0.75 7.41 18.74
N TYR A 718 -0.32 6.68 19.01
CA TYR A 718 -1.54 6.67 18.20
C TYR A 718 -2.53 7.65 18.81
N THR A 719 -2.95 8.63 18.03
CA THR A 719 -3.98 9.59 18.46
C THR A 719 -5.35 8.95 18.31
N VAL A 720 -6.16 9.02 19.36
CA VAL A 720 -7.54 8.57 19.38
C VAL A 720 -8.45 9.76 19.16
N PHE A 721 -9.32 9.71 18.17
CA PHE A 721 -10.35 10.72 17.92
C PHE A 721 -11.72 10.04 18.03
N VAL A 722 -12.58 10.52 18.93
CA VAL A 722 -13.97 10.07 19.04
C VAL A 722 -14.90 11.25 18.76
N GLY A 723 -15.85 11.06 17.85
CA GLY A 723 -16.74 12.12 17.40
C GLY A 723 -17.97 11.61 16.67
N SER A 724 -18.73 12.56 16.13
CA SER A 724 -19.99 12.35 15.40
C SER A 724 -19.80 12.27 13.89
N SER A 725 -18.61 12.60 13.38
CA SER A 725 -18.17 12.44 11.99
C SER A 725 -16.64 12.40 11.91
N SER A 726 -16.08 12.26 10.69
CA SER A 726 -14.62 12.38 10.48
C SER A 726 -14.04 13.75 10.82
N ARG A 727 -14.84 14.83 10.82
CA ARG A 727 -14.40 16.20 11.11
C ARG A 727 -14.93 16.74 12.44
N ASP A 728 -16.10 16.29 12.88
CA ASP A 728 -16.72 16.68 14.14
C ASP A 728 -16.22 15.81 15.31
N VAL A 729 -14.93 16.00 15.63
CA VAL A 729 -14.25 15.32 16.72
C VAL A 729 -14.59 15.99 18.05
N ARG A 730 -15.10 15.22 19.01
CA ARG A 730 -15.56 15.73 20.31
C ARG A 730 -14.60 15.41 21.45
N LEU A 731 -13.93 14.26 21.36
CA LEU A 731 -12.99 13.77 22.37
C LEU A 731 -11.70 13.31 21.69
N THR A 732 -10.57 13.62 22.32
CA THR A 732 -9.26 13.14 21.88
C THR A 732 -8.55 12.41 23.01
N GLY A 733 -7.77 11.40 22.63
CA GLY A 733 -6.97 10.61 23.55
C GLY A 733 -5.74 10.06 22.87
N LYS A 734 -5.03 9.17 23.55
CA LYS A 734 -3.77 8.63 23.03
C LYS A 734 -3.54 7.20 23.50
N ILE A 735 -3.06 6.36 22.60
CA ILE A 735 -2.49 5.04 22.92
C ILE A 735 -1.00 5.11 22.63
N SER A 736 -0.19 5.01 23.68
CA SER A 736 1.27 4.93 23.53
C SER A 736 1.69 3.47 23.42
N VAL A 737 2.23 3.10 22.26
CA VAL A 737 2.83 1.79 22.01
C VAL A 737 4.33 1.91 22.33
N PRO A 738 4.81 1.32 23.44
CA PRO A 738 6.22 1.42 23.79
C PRO A 738 7.07 0.71 22.74
N SER A 739 8.24 1.28 22.44
CA SER A 739 9.27 0.53 21.74
C SER A 739 9.63 -0.69 22.59
N THR A 740 9.65 -1.87 21.99
CA THR A 740 10.00 -3.12 22.66
C THR A 740 11.52 -3.19 22.89
N ILE A 741 12.07 -2.23 23.62
CA ILE A 741 13.34 -2.39 24.32
C ILE A 741 12.98 -3.00 25.68
N ARG A 742 13.09 -4.32 25.85
CA ARG A 742 13.04 -4.91 27.19
C ARG A 742 14.36 -4.58 27.91
N PRO A 743 14.36 -3.81 29.01
CA PRO A 743 15.54 -3.61 29.83
C PRO A 743 15.64 -4.76 30.84
N ALA A 744 16.80 -5.39 30.95
CA ALA A 744 17.09 -6.27 32.07
C ALA A 744 17.33 -5.41 33.32
N SER A 745 16.47 -5.62 34.32
CA SER A 745 16.57 -5.27 35.75
C SER A 745 16.68 -3.80 36.16
N ALA A 746 15.59 -3.32 36.78
CA ALA A 746 15.61 -2.22 37.73
C ALA A 746 15.66 -2.78 39.17
N LEU A 747 16.63 -2.33 39.96
CA LEU A 747 16.58 -2.36 41.42
C LEU A 747 17.58 -1.34 41.98
N GLY A 748 17.08 -0.31 42.68
CA GLY A 748 17.89 0.49 43.61
C GLY A 748 17.94 2.01 43.40
N ARG A 749 16.87 2.70 43.79
CA ARG A 749 16.87 3.91 44.66
C ARG A 749 18.16 4.75 44.75
N LEU A 750 18.11 6.03 44.34
CA LEU A 750 17.86 7.21 45.20
C LEU A 750 18.30 8.52 44.52
N THR A 751 17.40 9.49 44.59
CA THR A 751 17.51 10.87 44.14
C THR A 751 18.62 11.66 44.85
N LYS A 752 19.36 12.49 44.11
CA LYS A 752 19.85 13.80 44.56
C LYS A 752 19.93 14.79 43.39
N ASN A 753 19.09 15.82 43.45
CA ASN A 753 19.20 17.03 42.64
C ASN A 753 20.45 17.84 43.03
N ARG A 754 21.14 18.45 42.06
CA ARG A 754 21.67 19.82 42.21
C ARG A 754 21.89 20.50 40.86
N VAL A 755 21.78 21.82 40.93
CA VAL A 755 21.49 22.84 39.92
C VAL A 755 22.78 23.58 39.47
N GLN A 756 22.71 24.24 38.30
CA GLN A 756 23.52 25.40 37.82
C GLN A 756 24.97 25.12 37.32
N ALA A 757 25.59 25.84 36.38
CA ALA A 757 25.27 27.05 35.58
C ALA A 757 26.22 27.13 34.36
N ARG A 758 25.88 27.97 33.37
CA ARG A 758 26.75 28.41 32.25
C ARG A 758 27.78 29.45 32.73
N CYS A 759 28.99 29.48 32.13
CA CYS A 759 29.52 30.61 31.33
C CYS A 759 31.06 30.60 31.09
N LEU A 760 31.42 30.80 29.81
CA LEU A 760 32.40 31.74 29.21
C LEU A 760 33.91 31.80 29.60
N ALA A 761 34.73 31.61 28.55
CA ALA A 761 35.69 32.56 27.93
C ALA A 761 37.23 32.36 28.05
N THR A 762 37.84 32.26 26.85
CA THR A 762 39.13 32.81 26.31
C THR A 762 40.45 32.78 27.08
N VAL A 763 41.54 32.41 26.39
CA VAL A 763 42.80 33.20 26.26
C VAL A 763 43.52 32.87 24.92
N GLN A 764 44.01 33.92 24.24
CA GLN A 764 44.91 33.96 23.07
C GLN A 764 46.41 33.84 23.45
N GLY A 765 47.29 33.46 22.51
CA GLY A 765 48.71 33.84 22.57
C GLY A 765 49.69 33.16 21.58
N ASN A 766 49.81 33.74 20.38
CA ASN A 766 50.96 33.88 19.43
C ASN A 766 52.02 32.77 19.14
N THR A 767 52.05 32.37 17.86
CA THR A 767 53.12 32.34 16.82
C THR A 767 54.62 32.21 17.22
N GLU A 768 55.53 31.51 16.50
CA GLU A 768 55.70 31.35 15.04
C GLU A 768 56.80 30.31 14.68
N ARG A 769 56.63 29.48 13.62
CA ARG A 769 57.50 29.40 12.41
C ARG A 769 57.12 28.23 11.48
N ALA A 770 57.16 28.52 10.19
CA ALA A 770 56.45 27.84 9.11
C ALA A 770 57.23 26.70 8.42
N ILE A 771 56.45 25.70 7.98
CA ILE A 771 56.74 24.78 6.88
C ILE A 771 55.72 25.14 5.78
N PRO A 772 56.06 25.13 4.47
CA PRO A 772 55.09 25.38 3.40
C PRO A 772 53.92 24.41 3.55
N THR A 773 52.76 24.94 3.87
CA THR A 773 51.56 24.15 4.13
C THR A 773 50.80 24.04 2.81
N PRO A 774 50.40 22.84 2.34
CA PRO A 774 49.46 22.72 1.24
C PRO A 774 48.23 23.57 1.54
N SER A 775 47.79 24.37 0.56
CA SER A 775 46.62 25.22 0.64
C SER A 775 45.41 24.43 1.16
N MET A 776 44.91 24.80 2.35
CA MET A 776 43.65 24.26 2.86
C MET A 776 42.51 24.79 1.99
N ARG A 777 41.59 23.93 1.55
CA ARG A 777 40.30 24.36 0.97
C ARG A 777 39.56 25.22 2.00
N ARG A 778 39.66 26.55 1.89
CA ARG A 778 38.93 27.48 2.75
C ARG A 778 37.62 27.84 2.09
N ALA A 779 36.56 27.91 2.88
CA ALA A 779 35.31 28.47 2.41
C ALA A 779 35.56 29.92 1.95
N THR A 780 35.11 30.27 0.75
CA THR A 780 35.18 31.63 0.22
C THR A 780 33.78 32.12 -0.12
N SER A 781 33.63 33.41 -0.43
CA SER A 781 32.43 33.88 -1.14
C SER A 781 32.38 33.24 -2.53
N ILE A 782 31.18 33.14 -3.09
CA ILE A 782 30.97 32.73 -4.49
C ILE A 782 31.75 33.68 -5.39
N SER A 783 32.67 33.14 -6.20
CA SER A 783 33.39 33.93 -7.21
C SER A 783 32.63 33.91 -8.53
N ASN A 784 32.52 35.07 -9.16
CA ASN A 784 31.98 35.30 -10.50
C ASN A 784 33.06 35.82 -11.47
N GLU A 785 34.33 35.70 -11.09
CA GLU A 785 35.47 36.16 -11.87
C GLU A 785 35.66 35.31 -13.14
N PRO A 786 36.35 35.84 -14.17
CA PRO A 786 36.84 35.03 -15.27
C PRO A 786 37.63 33.84 -14.73
N ALA A 787 37.43 32.68 -15.32
CA ALA A 787 38.13 31.46 -14.94
C ALA A 787 38.56 30.69 -16.18
N THR A 788 39.62 29.90 -16.05
CA THR A 788 40.10 29.01 -17.12
C THR A 788 40.16 27.57 -16.63
N PHE A 789 39.79 26.64 -17.49
CA PHE A 789 40.05 25.21 -17.33
C PHE A 789 41.12 24.81 -18.35
N THR A 790 42.30 24.43 -17.88
CA THR A 790 43.46 24.11 -18.71
C THR A 790 43.80 22.64 -18.60
N ILE A 791 43.81 21.93 -19.72
CA ILE A 791 44.33 20.56 -19.78
C ILE A 791 45.84 20.61 -20.06
N LYS A 792 46.64 19.86 -19.30
CA LYS A 792 48.10 19.82 -19.46
C LYS A 792 48.46 19.36 -20.87
N ASN A 793 49.22 20.17 -21.60
CA ASN A 793 49.56 19.95 -23.02
C ASN A 793 48.34 19.86 -23.96
N GLY A 794 47.19 20.39 -23.55
CA GLY A 794 45.93 20.34 -24.27
C GLY A 794 45.26 21.72 -24.41
N PRO A 795 43.96 21.74 -24.76
CA PRO A 795 43.20 22.96 -24.94
C PRO A 795 42.99 23.72 -23.61
N ILE A 796 42.80 25.04 -23.74
CA ILE A 796 42.43 25.95 -22.66
C ILE A 796 40.99 26.42 -22.92
N PHE A 797 40.12 26.26 -21.93
CA PHE A 797 38.73 26.68 -21.99
C PHE A 797 38.51 27.87 -21.08
N ALA A 798 38.04 28.98 -21.63
CA ALA A 798 37.63 30.14 -20.85
C ALA A 798 36.18 30.00 -20.39
N GLY A 799 35.88 30.48 -19.20
CA GLY A 799 34.55 30.46 -18.63
C GLY A 799 34.44 31.43 -17.46
N LYS A 800 33.39 31.25 -16.65
CA LYS A 800 33.13 32.06 -15.47
C LYS A 800 33.09 31.18 -14.25
N SER A 801 33.76 31.60 -13.18
CA SER A 801 33.62 30.93 -11.89
C SER A 801 32.18 31.03 -11.38
N PHE A 802 31.73 30.00 -10.66
CA PHE A 802 30.53 30.05 -9.81
C PHE A 802 30.73 29.35 -8.45
N GLY A 803 31.94 28.86 -8.16
CA GLY A 803 32.29 28.15 -6.93
C GLY A 803 33.22 28.95 -6.01
N ALA A 804 34.07 28.25 -5.27
CA ALA A 804 35.07 28.86 -4.41
C ALA A 804 36.15 29.61 -5.21
N LYS A 805 36.65 30.73 -4.68
CA LYS A 805 37.76 31.51 -5.24
C LYS A 805 39.10 30.90 -4.84
N THR A 806 39.45 29.79 -5.48
CA THR A 806 40.73 29.10 -5.28
C THR A 806 41.15 28.41 -6.57
N ASN A 807 42.45 28.32 -6.80
CA ASN A 807 42.99 27.52 -7.88
C ASN A 807 43.13 26.06 -7.43
N ILE A 808 43.02 25.12 -8.38
CA ILE A 808 43.20 23.68 -8.08
C ILE A 808 43.75 22.95 -9.30
N SER A 809 44.55 21.91 -9.05
CA SER A 809 44.94 20.92 -10.06
C SER A 809 44.41 19.51 -9.72
N GLY A 810 44.26 18.67 -10.74
CA GLY A 810 43.84 17.28 -10.58
C GLY A 810 43.70 16.55 -11.92
N GLU A 811 43.28 15.28 -11.87
CA GLU A 811 42.99 14.49 -13.07
C GLU A 811 41.62 14.91 -13.62
N ALA A 812 41.56 15.38 -14.86
CA ALA A 812 40.30 15.69 -15.55
C ALA A 812 39.60 14.41 -15.98
N VAL A 813 38.36 14.28 -15.53
CA VAL A 813 37.49 13.14 -15.82
C VAL A 813 36.09 13.65 -16.16
N PHE A 814 35.31 12.89 -16.92
CA PHE A 814 33.93 13.26 -17.23
C PHE A 814 32.93 12.26 -16.67
N THR A 815 31.70 12.71 -16.38
CA THR A 815 30.57 11.83 -16.08
C THR A 815 29.43 12.07 -17.05
N THR A 816 28.92 10.98 -17.63
CA THR A 816 27.72 11.03 -18.49
C THR A 816 26.42 10.86 -17.72
N SER A 817 26.48 10.90 -16.38
CA SER A 817 25.26 10.83 -15.59
C SER A 817 24.35 12.04 -15.88
N LEU A 818 23.07 11.75 -16.14
CA LEU A 818 22.05 12.78 -16.37
C LEU A 818 21.51 13.37 -15.06
N VAL A 819 21.70 12.68 -13.94
CA VAL A 819 21.15 13.03 -12.62
C VAL A 819 22.15 12.70 -11.49
N GLY A 820 21.87 13.10 -10.25
CA GLY A 820 22.68 12.71 -9.09
C GLY A 820 24.07 13.34 -9.03
N TYR A 821 24.19 14.62 -9.44
CA TYR A 821 25.43 15.37 -9.23
C TYR A 821 25.78 15.54 -7.74
N PRO A 822 24.86 15.68 -6.76
CA PRO A 822 25.24 15.72 -5.34
C PRO A 822 25.90 14.42 -4.87
N GLU A 823 25.36 13.28 -5.28
CA GLU A 823 25.93 11.96 -5.03
C GLU A 823 27.29 11.80 -5.72
N SER A 824 27.40 12.17 -7.00
CA SER A 824 28.67 12.10 -7.75
C SER A 824 29.74 12.97 -7.11
N MET A 825 29.39 14.17 -6.66
CA MET A 825 30.33 15.11 -6.04
C MET A 825 30.80 14.64 -4.66
N THR A 826 29.98 13.87 -3.93
CA THR A 826 30.30 13.36 -2.58
C THR A 826 30.86 11.95 -2.59
N ASP A 827 30.97 11.31 -3.75
CA ASP A 827 31.53 9.98 -3.90
C ASP A 827 33.07 9.99 -3.73
N PRO A 828 33.62 9.27 -2.73
CA PRO A 828 35.07 9.22 -2.48
C PRO A 828 35.91 8.73 -3.66
N SER A 829 35.35 8.01 -4.63
CA SER A 829 36.06 7.59 -5.84
C SER A 829 36.55 8.77 -6.70
N TYR A 830 35.92 9.95 -6.60
CA TYR A 830 36.33 11.16 -7.34
C TYR A 830 37.36 12.03 -6.58
N ARG A 831 37.90 11.56 -5.45
CA ARG A 831 38.93 12.28 -4.70
C ARG A 831 40.13 12.59 -5.62
N GLY A 832 40.53 13.86 -5.68
CA GLY A 832 41.68 14.30 -6.49
C GLY A 832 41.36 14.55 -7.97
N GLN A 833 40.12 14.32 -8.42
CA GLN A 833 39.71 14.49 -9.81
C GLN A 833 38.91 15.78 -10.03
N ILE A 834 39.07 16.40 -11.19
CA ILE A 834 38.23 17.51 -11.67
C ILE A 834 37.11 16.89 -12.51
N LEU A 835 35.85 17.04 -12.06
CA LEU A 835 34.70 16.37 -12.65
C LEU A 835 34.00 17.26 -13.68
N VAL A 836 34.01 16.81 -14.93
CA VAL A 836 33.34 17.44 -16.07
C VAL A 836 31.96 16.79 -16.26
N PHE A 837 30.90 17.56 -16.06
CA PHE A 837 29.54 17.07 -16.30
C PHE A 837 29.17 17.23 -17.78
N THR A 838 28.83 16.13 -18.45
CA THR A 838 28.45 16.20 -19.87
C THR A 838 27.02 16.69 -20.08
N GLN A 839 26.20 16.69 -19.04
CA GLN A 839 24.84 17.21 -19.08
C GLN A 839 24.87 18.74 -19.09
N PRO A 840 24.18 19.42 -20.03
CA PRO A 840 24.31 20.87 -20.18
C PRO A 840 23.74 21.65 -18.99
N LEU A 841 22.75 21.11 -18.27
CA LEU A 841 22.07 21.80 -17.16
C LEU A 841 22.49 21.20 -15.81
N ILE A 842 23.37 21.90 -15.08
CA ILE A 842 23.84 21.50 -13.74
C ILE A 842 23.49 22.56 -12.70
N GLY A 843 23.09 22.13 -11.50
CA GLY A 843 22.66 23.01 -10.40
C GLY A 843 21.15 23.28 -10.35
N ASN A 844 20.40 22.87 -11.38
CA ASN A 844 18.95 23.07 -11.51
C ASN A 844 18.14 22.40 -10.38
N TYR A 845 18.61 21.28 -9.85
CA TYR A 845 17.96 20.58 -8.72
C TYR A 845 18.43 21.04 -7.33
N GLY A 846 19.37 21.98 -7.24
CA GLY A 846 19.96 22.42 -5.97
C GLY A 846 20.65 21.30 -5.17
N VAL A 847 21.03 21.63 -3.94
CA VAL A 847 21.72 20.70 -3.04
C VAL A 847 20.77 20.30 -1.91
N PRO A 848 20.55 19.00 -1.66
CA PRO A 848 19.67 18.53 -0.62
C PRO A 848 20.25 18.73 0.78
N SER A 849 19.41 18.65 1.82
CA SER A 849 19.89 18.73 3.21
C SER A 849 20.76 17.53 3.61
N ALA A 850 21.62 17.70 4.62
CA ALA A 850 22.39 16.61 5.25
C ALA A 850 21.53 15.71 6.16
N ALA A 851 20.27 15.49 5.80
CA ALA A 851 19.36 14.62 6.53
C ALA A 851 19.94 13.19 6.59
N ARG A 852 19.83 12.57 7.76
CA ARG A 852 20.24 11.18 7.99
C ARG A 852 19.03 10.26 7.93
N ASP A 853 19.25 9.03 7.48
CA ASP A 853 18.26 7.97 7.47
C ASP A 853 18.14 7.28 8.84
N GLU A 854 17.30 6.24 8.92
CA GLU A 854 17.07 5.47 10.14
C GLU A 854 18.31 4.74 10.69
N HIS A 855 19.37 4.60 9.88
CA HIS A 855 20.64 3.98 10.27
C HIS A 855 21.68 5.03 10.69
N GLY A 856 21.32 6.32 10.69
CA GLY A 856 22.24 7.42 10.96
C GLY A 856 23.16 7.76 9.78
N LEU A 857 22.88 7.24 8.58
CA LEU A 857 23.68 7.46 7.36
C LEU A 857 23.12 8.63 6.55
N LEU A 858 23.95 9.34 5.80
CA LEU A 858 23.50 10.52 5.02
C LEU A 858 22.60 10.09 3.86
N ARG A 859 21.35 10.58 3.83
CA ARG A 859 20.33 10.13 2.86
C ARG A 859 20.66 10.51 1.42
N TYR A 860 21.24 11.69 1.21
CA TYR A 860 21.40 12.30 -0.12
C TYR A 860 22.85 12.39 -0.62
N PHE A 861 23.80 11.93 0.17
CA PHE A 861 25.22 12.04 -0.12
C PHE A 861 25.93 10.71 0.05
N GLU A 862 26.99 10.49 -0.71
CA GLU A 862 27.82 9.29 -0.60
C GLU A 862 28.94 9.44 0.44
N SER A 863 29.21 10.68 0.86
CA SER A 863 30.02 11.02 2.04
C SER A 863 29.69 12.44 2.53
N PRO A 864 30.11 12.85 3.74
CA PRO A 864 29.76 14.15 4.31
C PRO A 864 30.24 15.40 3.55
N HIS A 865 31.21 15.25 2.64
CA HIS A 865 31.86 16.38 1.97
C HIS A 865 32.01 16.15 0.47
N ILE A 866 32.18 17.24 -0.29
CA ILE A 866 32.55 17.14 -1.71
C ILE A 866 33.95 16.54 -1.82
N GLN A 867 34.06 15.44 -2.57
CA GLN A 867 35.31 14.69 -2.78
C GLN A 867 36.04 15.15 -4.05
N ALA A 868 35.29 15.54 -5.08
CA ALA A 868 35.83 16.14 -6.29
C ALA A 868 36.70 17.37 -5.97
N SER A 869 37.75 17.57 -6.77
CA SER A 869 38.67 18.70 -6.65
C SER A 869 38.17 19.97 -7.31
N GLY A 870 37.42 19.85 -8.39
CA GLY A 870 36.81 20.97 -9.09
C GLY A 870 35.70 20.50 -10.01
N ILE A 871 34.84 21.43 -10.43
CA ILE A 871 33.65 21.14 -11.22
C ILE A 871 33.67 21.94 -12.52
N VAL A 872 33.42 21.27 -13.65
CA VAL A 872 33.34 21.89 -14.98
C VAL A 872 31.97 21.61 -15.59
N VAL A 873 31.24 22.66 -15.98
CA VAL A 873 29.90 22.56 -16.58
C VAL A 873 29.78 23.48 -17.80
N GLN A 874 28.86 23.14 -18.70
CA GLN A 874 28.52 24.01 -19.83
C GLN A 874 27.65 25.17 -19.37
N ASP A 875 26.50 24.89 -18.75
CA ASP A 875 25.58 25.90 -18.23
C ASP A 875 25.23 25.63 -16.75
N TYR A 876 25.59 26.58 -15.89
CA TYR A 876 25.24 26.57 -14.49
C TYR A 876 23.88 27.24 -14.26
N ALA A 877 22.92 26.47 -13.73
CA ALA A 877 21.61 27.00 -13.36
C ALA A 877 21.70 27.90 -12.12
N LEU A 878 21.54 29.21 -12.31
CA LEU A 878 21.61 30.22 -11.24
C LEU A 878 20.50 30.06 -10.18
N LYS A 879 19.39 29.41 -10.53
CA LYS A 879 18.26 29.11 -9.64
C LYS A 879 18.01 27.61 -9.64
N HIS A 880 17.77 27.06 -8.46
CA HIS A 880 17.32 25.68 -8.32
C HIS A 880 15.82 25.61 -8.05
N SER A 881 15.21 24.50 -8.47
CA SER A 881 13.78 24.21 -8.22
C SER A 881 13.59 22.72 -8.02
N HIS A 882 13.81 22.25 -6.78
CA HIS A 882 13.55 20.88 -6.38
C HIS A 882 13.13 20.85 -4.91
N TRP A 883 12.16 20.01 -4.55
CA TRP A 883 11.54 20.01 -3.22
C TRP A 883 12.50 19.61 -2.08
N THR A 884 13.58 18.87 -2.39
CA THR A 884 14.61 18.52 -1.39
C THR A 884 15.69 19.58 -1.23
N ALA A 885 15.78 20.56 -2.13
CA ALA A 885 16.88 21.51 -2.18
C ALA A 885 16.81 22.51 -1.03
N VAL A 886 17.95 22.73 -0.36
CA VAL A 886 18.08 23.71 0.73
C VAL A 886 19.16 24.75 0.48
N GLU A 887 20.06 24.52 -0.48
CA GLU A 887 21.07 25.48 -0.93
C GLU A 887 21.37 25.34 -2.43
N SER A 888 21.99 26.37 -3.04
CA SER A 888 22.44 26.30 -4.43
C SER A 888 23.77 25.56 -4.56
N LEU A 889 24.05 25.00 -5.74
CA LEU A 889 25.33 24.36 -6.02
C LEU A 889 26.52 25.33 -5.86
N ALA A 890 26.37 26.60 -6.29
CA ALA A 890 27.37 27.63 -6.08
C ALA A 890 27.68 27.85 -4.59
N ALA A 891 26.64 27.97 -3.75
CA ALA A 891 26.81 28.18 -2.32
C ALA A 891 27.51 26.99 -1.66
N TRP A 892 27.15 25.77 -2.06
CA TRP A 892 27.77 24.55 -1.56
C TRP A 892 29.25 24.43 -1.96
N CYS A 893 29.57 24.65 -3.24
CA CYS A 893 30.95 24.67 -3.73
C CYS A 893 31.80 25.72 -2.99
N ALA A 894 31.28 26.93 -2.82
CA ALA A 894 31.94 28.00 -2.09
C ALA A 894 32.17 27.65 -0.61
N ARG A 895 31.17 27.02 0.04
CA ARG A 895 31.22 26.56 1.43
C ARG A 895 32.23 25.43 1.67
N GLU A 896 32.36 24.49 0.73
CA GLU A 896 33.31 23.36 0.80
C GLU A 896 34.69 23.69 0.19
N GLY A 897 34.89 24.93 -0.28
CA GLY A 897 36.16 25.37 -0.88
C GLY A 897 36.49 24.67 -2.20
N VAL A 898 35.47 24.37 -3.01
CA VAL A 898 35.60 23.70 -4.31
C VAL A 898 35.41 24.70 -5.44
N PRO A 899 36.41 24.91 -6.32
CA PRO A 899 36.28 25.78 -7.47
C PRO A 899 35.41 25.13 -8.55
N ALA A 900 34.61 25.95 -9.23
CA ALA A 900 33.69 25.50 -10.25
C ALA A 900 33.58 26.53 -11.38
N ILE A 901 33.61 26.06 -12.63
CA ILE A 901 33.61 26.89 -13.85
C ILE A 901 32.43 26.52 -14.76
N SER A 902 31.72 27.55 -15.25
CA SER A 902 30.63 27.45 -16.21
C SER A 902 31.02 28.11 -17.53
N GLY A 903 30.33 27.77 -18.63
CA GLY A 903 30.59 28.31 -19.96
C GLY A 903 31.65 27.54 -20.74
N VAL A 904 32.06 26.35 -20.25
CA VAL A 904 33.03 25.48 -20.92
C VAL A 904 32.30 24.54 -21.87
N ASP A 905 32.78 24.37 -23.10
CA ASP A 905 32.24 23.33 -23.99
C ASP A 905 32.63 21.94 -23.46
N THR A 906 31.75 21.36 -22.65
CA THR A 906 31.98 20.05 -22.04
C THR A 906 32.01 18.92 -23.08
N ARG A 907 31.43 19.09 -24.27
CA ARG A 907 31.53 18.10 -25.36
C ARG A 907 32.92 18.10 -25.97
N GLU A 908 33.51 19.27 -26.19
CA GLU A 908 34.90 19.39 -26.67
C GLU A 908 35.88 18.78 -25.66
N VAL A 909 35.72 19.09 -24.37
CA VAL A 909 36.50 18.47 -23.29
C VAL A 909 36.39 16.95 -23.30
N VAL A 910 35.17 16.40 -23.38
CA VAL A 910 34.93 14.95 -23.39
C VAL A 910 35.52 14.29 -24.63
N THR A 911 35.42 14.95 -25.79
CA THR A 911 36.01 14.46 -27.05
C THR A 911 37.53 14.36 -26.91
N TYR A 912 38.17 15.41 -26.40
CA TYR A 912 39.61 15.41 -26.13
C TYR A 912 40.00 14.29 -25.16
N LEU A 913 39.30 14.13 -24.03
CA LEU A 913 39.60 13.09 -23.05
C LEU A 913 39.39 11.66 -23.60
N ARG A 914 38.43 11.44 -24.49
CA ARG A 914 38.25 10.13 -25.16
C ARG A 914 39.36 9.84 -26.17
N GLU A 915 39.84 10.87 -26.87
CA GLU A 915 40.90 10.76 -27.87
C GLU A 915 42.30 10.62 -27.25
N GLN A 916 42.61 11.40 -26.21
CA GLN A 916 43.94 11.48 -25.60
C GLN A 916 44.06 10.68 -24.30
N GLY A 917 42.94 10.37 -23.64
CA GLY A 917 42.89 9.74 -22.32
C GLY A 917 42.71 10.74 -21.18
N SER A 918 42.50 10.23 -19.97
CA SER A 918 42.44 11.05 -18.76
C SER A 918 43.73 11.86 -18.63
N SER A 919 43.59 13.16 -18.37
CA SER A 919 44.69 14.11 -18.45
C SER A 919 44.72 14.99 -17.20
N LEU A 920 45.91 15.40 -16.77
CA LEU A 920 46.01 16.40 -15.70
C LEU A 920 45.44 17.74 -16.19
N ALA A 921 44.73 18.43 -15.32
CA ALA A 921 44.14 19.72 -15.61
C ALA A 921 44.18 20.67 -14.41
N ARG A 922 43.90 21.95 -14.67
CA ARG A 922 43.87 23.03 -13.68
C ARG A 922 42.63 23.89 -13.87
N ILE A 923 42.00 24.33 -12.78
CA ILE A 923 41.04 25.44 -12.77
C ILE A 923 41.75 26.65 -12.15
N SER A 924 41.80 27.76 -12.89
CA SER A 924 42.36 29.03 -12.43
C SER A 924 41.26 30.12 -12.40
N ILE A 925 41.17 30.89 -11.33
CA ILE A 925 40.13 31.92 -11.11
C ILE A 925 40.80 33.29 -10.94
N GLY A 926 40.37 34.28 -11.73
CA GLY A 926 40.90 35.64 -11.73
C GLY A 926 41.91 35.91 -12.86
N GLU A 927 42.27 37.19 -13.03
CA GLU A 927 43.25 37.66 -14.03
C GLU A 927 44.65 37.91 -13.44
N GLU A 928 44.83 37.77 -12.13
CA GLU A 928 46.14 37.91 -11.51
C GLU A 928 46.99 36.67 -11.81
N TYR A 929 48.00 36.86 -12.65
CA TYR A 929 49.14 35.95 -12.74
C TYR A 929 49.91 36.04 -11.43
N ASP A 930 49.62 35.12 -10.51
CA ASP A 930 50.42 34.95 -9.30
C ASP A 930 51.53 33.93 -9.58
N ALA A 931 52.77 34.42 -9.65
CA ALA A 931 53.95 33.58 -9.86
C ALA A 931 54.22 32.63 -8.67
N ASP A 932 53.62 32.90 -7.50
CA ASP A 932 53.68 32.05 -6.32
C ASP A 932 52.58 30.97 -6.32
N GLU A 933 51.55 31.07 -7.18
CA GLU A 933 50.50 30.06 -7.41
C GLU A 933 50.73 29.19 -8.67
N ASP A 934 51.98 29.08 -9.12
CA ASP A 934 52.39 28.03 -10.05
C ASP A 934 52.38 26.67 -9.32
N GLU A 935 51.21 26.24 -8.83
CA GLU A 935 51.00 24.87 -8.40
C GLU A 935 51.27 23.98 -9.61
N ALA A 936 52.42 23.28 -9.56
CA ALA A 936 52.74 22.19 -10.47
C ALA A 936 51.51 21.28 -10.58
N TYR A 937 51.16 20.85 -11.79
CA TYR A 937 50.08 19.86 -11.99
C TYR A 937 50.31 18.68 -11.04
N ILE A 938 49.51 18.61 -9.97
CA ILE A 938 49.61 17.54 -8.98
C ILE A 938 48.97 16.32 -9.59
N ASP A 939 49.75 15.26 -9.73
CA ASP A 939 49.27 13.98 -10.20
C ASP A 939 48.60 13.21 -9.06
N PRO A 940 47.28 13.02 -9.06
CA PRO A 940 46.59 12.26 -8.03
C PRO A 940 47.00 10.78 -8.02
N GLU A 941 47.50 10.24 -9.14
CA GLU A 941 47.93 8.84 -9.24
C GLU A 941 49.21 8.55 -8.45
N ALA A 942 50.05 9.56 -8.24
CA ALA A 942 51.26 9.45 -7.42
C ALA A 942 50.96 9.41 -5.90
N ILE A 943 49.70 9.61 -5.50
CA ILE A 943 49.26 9.76 -4.12
C ILE A 943 48.43 8.54 -3.72
N ASN A 944 48.66 8.02 -2.52
CA ASN A 944 47.74 7.04 -1.92
C ASN A 944 46.44 7.72 -1.49
N LEU A 945 45.50 7.88 -2.42
CA LEU A 945 44.21 8.53 -2.20
C LEU A 945 43.30 7.73 -1.27
N VAL A 946 43.38 6.39 -1.30
CA VAL A 946 42.65 5.50 -0.38
C VAL A 946 42.97 5.85 1.07
N ARG A 947 44.24 6.07 1.41
CA ARG A 947 44.66 6.51 2.74
C ARG A 947 44.01 7.83 3.16
N ARG A 948 43.74 8.75 2.22
CA ARG A 948 43.10 10.04 2.51
C ARG A 948 41.62 9.90 2.83
N VAL A 949 40.91 9.01 2.12
CA VAL A 949 39.44 8.85 2.25
C VAL A 949 39.00 7.75 3.23
N SER A 950 39.90 6.84 3.59
CA SER A 950 39.69 5.81 4.61
C SER A 950 39.54 6.42 6.00
N THR A 951 38.63 5.87 6.80
CA THR A 951 38.54 6.14 8.23
C THR A 951 39.89 5.95 8.94
N LYS A 952 40.15 6.75 9.98
CA LYS A 952 41.38 6.67 10.78
C LYS A 952 41.27 5.77 12.00
N ALA A 953 40.05 5.45 12.42
CA ALA A 953 39.75 4.55 13.52
C ALA A 953 38.46 3.77 13.20
N PRO A 954 38.29 2.55 13.72
CA PRO A 954 37.08 1.78 13.44
C PRO A 954 35.81 2.51 13.89
N PHE A 955 34.76 2.40 13.09
CA PHE A 955 33.42 2.89 13.41
C PHE A 955 32.37 1.82 13.13
N HIS A 956 31.20 1.95 13.75
CA HIS A 956 30.17 0.93 13.73
C HIS A 956 28.81 1.50 13.37
N VAL A 957 28.15 0.88 12.39
CA VAL A 957 26.78 1.17 11.97
C VAL A 957 25.91 -0.03 12.32
N SER A 958 24.99 0.16 13.25
CA SER A 958 24.15 -0.93 13.74
C SER A 958 22.96 -1.16 12.83
N SER A 959 22.63 -2.43 12.60
CA SER A 959 21.35 -2.84 12.01
C SER A 959 20.40 -3.34 13.10
N SER A 960 19.15 -2.91 13.04
CA SER A 960 18.07 -3.41 13.90
C SER A 960 17.29 -4.56 13.27
N LEU A 961 17.59 -4.92 12.01
CA LEU A 961 16.79 -5.83 11.18
C LEU A 961 17.25 -7.28 11.23
N GLY A 962 18.51 -7.52 11.61
CA GLY A 962 19.11 -8.84 11.67
C GLY A 962 20.26 -8.89 12.68
N ASP A 963 20.88 -10.05 12.81
CA ASP A 963 21.94 -10.31 13.76
C ASP A 963 23.26 -10.72 13.08
N MET A 964 23.36 -10.55 11.76
CA MET A 964 24.61 -10.70 11.01
C MET A 964 25.58 -9.55 11.35
N HIS A 965 26.88 -9.85 11.35
CA HIS A 965 27.92 -8.86 11.61
C HIS A 965 29.01 -8.92 10.54
N VAL A 966 29.11 -7.84 9.75
CA VAL A 966 30.05 -7.75 8.63
C VAL A 966 31.20 -6.81 9.00
N ALA A 967 32.43 -7.24 8.78
CA ALA A 967 33.59 -6.35 8.77
C ALA A 967 33.72 -5.69 7.41
N LEU A 968 33.80 -4.37 7.36
CA LEU A 968 34.00 -3.61 6.13
C LEU A 968 35.39 -2.95 6.13
N ILE A 969 36.16 -3.15 5.07
CA ILE A 969 37.41 -2.43 4.82
C ILE A 969 37.09 -1.15 4.06
N ASP A 970 37.28 -0.01 4.72
CA ASP A 970 36.98 1.32 4.20
C ASP A 970 38.10 1.82 3.29
N CYS A 971 37.95 1.58 1.99
CA CYS A 971 38.82 2.17 0.97
C CYS A 971 38.35 3.55 0.48
N GLY A 972 37.34 4.14 1.14
CA GLY A 972 36.53 5.24 0.62
C GLY A 972 35.06 4.86 0.49
N VAL A 973 34.52 4.18 1.50
CA VAL A 973 33.18 3.59 1.47
C VAL A 973 32.11 4.63 1.17
N LYS A 974 31.14 4.30 0.32
CA LYS A 974 29.96 5.15 0.17
C LYS A 974 28.95 4.90 1.28
N GLU A 975 28.28 5.94 1.73
CA GLU A 975 27.12 5.84 2.63
C GLU A 975 26.09 4.84 2.08
N ASN A 976 25.91 4.75 0.75
CA ASN A 976 24.98 3.78 0.18
C ASN A 976 25.46 2.31 0.21
N ILE A 977 26.77 2.03 0.28
CA ILE A 977 27.28 0.67 0.55
C ILE A 977 26.90 0.26 1.97
N LEU A 978 27.15 1.14 2.95
CA LEU A 978 26.78 0.90 4.34
C LEU A 978 25.27 0.65 4.45
N ARG A 979 24.47 1.52 3.82
CA ARG A 979 23.02 1.39 3.73
C ARG A 979 22.59 0.07 3.13
N SER A 980 23.21 -0.35 2.03
CA SER A 980 22.86 -1.60 1.34
C SER A 980 23.09 -2.84 2.20
N LEU A 981 24.11 -2.81 3.08
CA LEU A 981 24.39 -3.88 4.04
C LEU A 981 23.47 -3.84 5.27
N VAL A 982 23.32 -2.66 5.90
CA VAL A 982 22.54 -2.54 7.15
C VAL A 982 21.04 -2.71 6.94
N SER A 983 20.51 -2.27 5.79
CA SER A 983 19.11 -2.50 5.41
C SER A 983 18.79 -3.98 5.16
N ARG A 984 19.81 -4.82 4.95
CA ARG A 984 19.71 -6.28 4.78
C ARG A 984 20.04 -7.06 6.06
N GLY A 985 20.09 -6.39 7.20
CA GLY A 985 20.23 -7.06 8.50
C GLY A 985 21.66 -7.31 8.98
N ALA A 986 22.69 -6.81 8.27
CA ALA A 986 24.06 -6.83 8.78
C ALA A 986 24.38 -5.56 9.57
N SER A 987 24.75 -5.69 10.84
CA SER A 987 25.52 -4.62 11.48
C SER A 987 26.91 -4.57 10.86
N VAL A 988 27.47 -3.38 10.65
CA VAL A 988 28.74 -3.20 9.94
C VAL A 988 29.75 -2.53 10.85
N THR A 989 30.91 -3.19 11.06
CA THR A 989 32.07 -2.55 11.66
C THR A 989 33.07 -2.22 10.55
N CYS A 990 33.29 -0.92 10.35
CA CYS A 990 34.18 -0.40 9.33
C CYS A 990 35.58 -0.21 9.90
N PHE A 991 36.58 -0.67 9.17
CA PHE A 991 37.99 -0.62 9.54
C PHE A 991 38.78 0.23 8.53
N PRO A 992 39.89 0.85 8.96
CA PRO A 992 40.84 1.48 8.04
C PRO A 992 41.31 0.54 6.93
N PHE A 993 41.62 1.08 5.76
CA PHE A 993 41.97 0.32 4.56
C PHE A 993 43.13 -0.68 4.76
N ASP A 994 44.10 -0.38 5.63
CA ASP A 994 45.29 -1.18 5.92
C ASP A 994 45.14 -2.10 7.14
N TYR A 995 43.94 -2.16 7.74
CA TYR A 995 43.69 -2.96 8.94
C TYR A 995 43.95 -4.47 8.69
N PRO A 996 44.62 -5.19 9.63
CA PRO A 996 44.98 -6.59 9.46
C PRO A 996 43.78 -7.53 9.64
N ILE A 997 42.81 -7.46 8.74
CA ILE A 997 41.50 -8.11 8.86
C ILE A 997 41.57 -9.62 9.05
N HIS A 998 42.56 -10.29 8.44
CA HIS A 998 42.81 -11.72 8.60
C HIS A 998 42.99 -12.15 10.06
N LYS A 999 43.43 -11.25 10.95
CA LYS A 999 43.60 -11.56 12.38
C LYS A 999 42.30 -11.55 13.17
N VAL A 1000 41.28 -10.81 12.71
CA VAL A 1000 40.03 -10.61 13.45
C VAL A 1000 38.79 -11.13 12.71
N ALA A 1001 38.92 -11.58 11.45
CA ALA A 1001 37.81 -12.00 10.62
C ALA A 1001 36.93 -13.09 11.25
N HIS A 1002 37.50 -13.91 12.15
CA HIS A 1002 36.77 -14.93 12.90
C HIS A 1002 35.75 -14.38 13.92
N HIS A 1003 35.71 -13.06 14.14
CA HIS A 1003 34.68 -12.37 14.93
C HIS A 1003 33.51 -11.83 14.07
N PHE A 1004 33.51 -12.12 12.77
CA PHE A 1004 32.54 -11.61 11.81
C PHE A 1004 31.96 -12.75 10.97
N ASP A 1005 30.80 -12.48 10.38
CA ASP A 1005 30.07 -13.43 9.53
C ASP A 1005 30.38 -13.19 8.04
N GLY A 1006 30.90 -12.02 7.68
CA GLY A 1006 31.32 -11.65 6.34
C GLY A 1006 32.39 -10.56 6.32
N VAL A 1007 33.18 -10.49 5.24
CA VAL A 1007 34.11 -9.38 4.97
C VAL A 1007 33.71 -8.65 3.68
N PHE A 1008 33.53 -7.34 3.76
CA PHE A 1008 33.21 -6.48 2.62
C PHE A 1008 34.37 -5.51 2.34
N ILE A 1009 34.71 -5.29 1.07
CA ILE A 1009 35.72 -4.30 0.67
C ILE A 1009 35.06 -3.23 -0.19
N SER A 1010 35.10 -1.99 0.27
CA SER A 1010 34.37 -0.90 -0.39
C SER A 1010 35.02 -0.43 -1.70
N ASN A 1011 34.33 0.48 -2.38
CA ASN A 1011 34.92 1.32 -3.41
C ASN A 1011 36.06 2.21 -2.85
N GLY A 1012 36.78 2.86 -3.75
CA GLY A 1012 37.86 3.78 -3.42
C GLY A 1012 38.50 4.45 -4.65
N PRO A 1013 39.24 5.55 -4.45
CA PRO A 1013 39.93 6.30 -5.50
C PRO A 1013 41.36 5.79 -5.78
N GLY A 1014 41.91 6.20 -6.92
CA GLY A 1014 43.35 6.12 -7.21
C GLY A 1014 43.83 4.74 -7.68
N ASP A 1015 45.16 4.56 -7.64
CA ASP A 1015 45.82 3.34 -8.10
C ASP A 1015 45.77 2.23 -7.02
N PRO A 1016 45.25 1.03 -7.35
CA PRO A 1016 45.15 -0.08 -6.39
C PRO A 1016 46.51 -0.58 -5.90
N THR A 1017 47.60 -0.34 -6.64
CA THR A 1017 48.97 -0.77 -6.26
C THR A 1017 49.50 -0.07 -5.01
N HIS A 1018 48.95 1.10 -4.66
CA HIS A 1018 49.27 1.79 -3.40
C HIS A 1018 48.73 1.09 -2.15
N CYS A 1019 47.83 0.12 -2.29
CA CYS A 1019 47.18 -0.59 -1.19
C CYS A 1019 47.85 -1.95 -0.88
N SER A 1020 49.18 -2.02 -0.96
CA SER A 1020 49.95 -3.26 -0.77
C SER A 1020 49.70 -3.95 0.59
N ALA A 1021 49.51 -3.18 1.66
CA ALA A 1021 49.14 -3.69 2.98
C ALA A 1021 47.77 -4.41 2.96
N THR A 1022 46.77 -3.80 2.32
CA THR A 1022 45.43 -4.39 2.16
C THR A 1022 45.50 -5.69 1.33
N VAL A 1023 46.24 -5.67 0.21
CA VAL A 1023 46.44 -6.87 -0.63
C VAL A 1023 47.10 -7.99 0.16
N HIS A 1024 48.12 -7.70 0.97
CA HIS A 1024 48.76 -8.67 1.85
C HIS A 1024 47.75 -9.27 2.86
N ASN A 1025 46.96 -8.41 3.51
CA ASN A 1025 45.96 -8.82 4.49
C ASN A 1025 44.85 -9.69 3.87
N LEU A 1026 44.39 -9.37 2.66
CA LEU A 1026 43.39 -10.16 1.92
C LEU A 1026 43.96 -11.51 1.48
N ARG A 1027 45.20 -11.56 1.00
CA ARG A 1027 45.87 -12.82 0.67
C ARG A 1027 45.94 -13.74 1.89
N LYS A 1028 46.34 -13.20 3.04
CA LYS A 1028 46.34 -13.94 4.31
C LYS A 1028 44.94 -14.38 4.73
N LEU A 1029 43.91 -13.56 4.51
CA LEU A 1029 42.52 -13.94 4.78
C LEU A 1029 42.09 -15.12 3.91
N PHE A 1030 42.43 -15.11 2.62
CA PHE A 1030 42.12 -16.20 1.69
C PHE A 1030 42.82 -17.50 2.08
N GLU A 1031 44.05 -17.44 2.59
CA GLU A 1031 44.79 -18.61 3.08
C GLU A 1031 44.23 -19.20 4.39
N THR A 1032 43.62 -18.37 5.25
CA THR A 1032 43.34 -18.74 6.66
C THR A 1032 41.86 -18.86 7.03
N SER A 1033 40.94 -18.35 6.21
CA SER A 1033 39.51 -18.32 6.54
C SER A 1033 38.65 -18.72 5.35
N GLN A 1034 37.44 -19.26 5.58
CA GLN A 1034 36.42 -19.54 4.56
C GLN A 1034 35.26 -18.52 4.59
N ILE A 1035 35.44 -17.40 5.30
CA ILE A 1035 34.43 -16.35 5.42
C ILE A 1035 34.02 -15.81 4.03
N PRO A 1036 32.73 -15.52 3.81
CA PRO A 1036 32.25 -14.85 2.60
C PRO A 1036 32.91 -13.50 2.40
N VAL A 1037 33.30 -13.19 1.16
CA VAL A 1037 33.95 -11.93 0.80
C VAL A 1037 33.33 -11.30 -0.43
N MET A 1038 32.97 -10.02 -0.35
CA MET A 1038 32.54 -9.22 -1.51
C MET A 1038 33.34 -7.93 -1.63
N GLY A 1039 33.73 -7.58 -2.86
CA GLY A 1039 34.41 -6.32 -3.17
C GLY A 1039 33.73 -5.53 -4.28
N ILE A 1040 33.65 -4.20 -4.12
CA ILE A 1040 33.10 -3.28 -5.11
C ILE A 1040 34.19 -2.31 -5.60
N CYS A 1041 34.30 -2.11 -6.92
CA CYS A 1041 35.20 -1.15 -7.56
C CYS A 1041 36.67 -1.33 -7.11
N MET A 1042 37.22 -0.47 -6.25
CA MET A 1042 38.54 -0.69 -5.62
C MET A 1042 38.62 -2.05 -4.94
N GLY A 1043 37.56 -2.48 -4.23
CA GLY A 1043 37.51 -3.80 -3.60
C GLY A 1043 37.62 -4.96 -4.59
N HIS A 1044 37.08 -4.81 -5.81
CA HIS A 1044 37.27 -5.79 -6.88
C HIS A 1044 38.74 -5.90 -7.29
N GLN A 1045 39.42 -4.77 -7.49
CA GLN A 1045 40.82 -4.70 -7.87
C GLN A 1045 41.74 -5.27 -6.79
N LEU A 1046 41.48 -4.97 -5.52
CA LEU A 1046 42.27 -5.49 -4.40
C LEU A 1046 42.10 -7.00 -4.20
N ILE A 1047 40.89 -7.55 -4.42
CA ILE A 1047 40.66 -8.99 -4.46
C ILE A 1047 41.46 -9.64 -5.60
N ALA A 1048 41.45 -9.04 -6.79
CA ALA A 1048 42.19 -9.55 -7.94
C ALA A 1048 43.70 -9.57 -7.71
N LEU A 1049 44.28 -8.48 -7.17
CA LEU A 1049 45.70 -8.43 -6.80
C LEU A 1049 46.06 -9.44 -5.69
N ALA A 1050 45.16 -9.66 -4.73
CA ALA A 1050 45.35 -10.68 -3.69
C ALA A 1050 45.33 -12.10 -4.29
N ALA A 1051 44.48 -12.33 -5.30
CA ALA A 1051 44.37 -13.56 -6.09
C ALA A 1051 45.52 -13.79 -7.09
N GLY A 1052 46.41 -12.81 -7.26
CA GLY A 1052 47.60 -12.90 -8.12
C GLY A 1052 47.46 -12.30 -9.52
N ALA A 1053 46.32 -11.67 -9.83
CA ALA A 1053 46.11 -10.97 -11.09
C ALA A 1053 46.83 -9.60 -11.12
N LYS A 1054 46.84 -8.97 -12.28
CA LYS A 1054 47.33 -7.60 -12.52
C LYS A 1054 46.18 -6.64 -12.80
N THR A 1055 46.40 -5.36 -12.53
CA THR A 1055 45.49 -4.26 -12.89
C THR A 1055 46.11 -3.40 -13.98
N ILE A 1056 45.28 -2.87 -14.88
CA ILE A 1056 45.67 -2.01 -15.99
C ILE A 1056 44.93 -0.67 -15.89
N LYS A 1057 45.63 0.44 -16.18
CA LYS A 1057 44.98 1.76 -16.29
C LYS A 1057 44.20 1.83 -17.60
N LEU A 1058 42.92 2.20 -17.51
CA LEU A 1058 42.08 2.43 -18.67
C LEU A 1058 42.39 3.79 -19.27
N LYS A 1059 42.30 3.90 -20.60
CA LYS A 1059 42.64 5.13 -21.35
C LYS A 1059 41.95 6.38 -20.79
N TYR A 1060 40.64 6.33 -20.56
CA TYR A 1060 39.86 7.43 -19.97
C TYR A 1060 38.93 6.96 -18.83
N GLY A 1061 38.95 5.66 -18.51
CA GLY A 1061 38.09 5.01 -17.51
C GLY A 1061 36.59 5.01 -17.85
N ASN A 1062 35.82 4.17 -17.14
CA ASN A 1062 34.38 4.11 -17.28
C ASN A 1062 33.72 4.98 -16.21
N ARG A 1063 33.07 6.07 -16.65
CA ARG A 1063 32.49 7.11 -15.78
C ARG A 1063 31.11 7.52 -16.27
N ALA A 1064 30.17 6.60 -16.15
CA ALA A 1064 28.85 6.70 -16.76
C ALA A 1064 27.80 5.90 -16.00
N HIS A 1065 26.55 6.33 -16.13
CA HIS A 1065 25.39 5.50 -15.80
C HIS A 1065 24.90 4.84 -17.08
N ASN A 1066 24.34 3.64 -16.95
CA ASN A 1066 23.82 2.80 -18.03
C ASN A 1066 24.87 2.09 -18.88
N ILE A 1067 25.93 1.58 -18.26
CA ILE A 1067 26.94 0.76 -18.94
C ILE A 1067 26.54 -0.72 -18.89
N PRO A 1068 26.45 -1.41 -20.04
CA PRO A 1068 26.08 -2.83 -20.09
C PRO A 1068 27.21 -3.73 -19.59
N ALA A 1069 26.92 -4.57 -18.61
CA ALA A 1069 27.79 -5.62 -18.10
C ALA A 1069 27.12 -6.99 -18.27
N LEU A 1070 27.75 -7.90 -19.02
CA LEU A 1070 27.25 -9.26 -19.24
C LEU A 1070 27.67 -10.17 -18.08
N ASP A 1071 26.70 -10.75 -17.38
CA ASP A 1071 26.91 -11.87 -16.46
C ASP A 1071 27.29 -13.12 -17.27
N LEU A 1072 28.53 -13.54 -17.16
CA LEU A 1072 29.05 -14.71 -17.89
C LEU A 1072 28.53 -16.04 -17.33
N THR A 1073 27.95 -16.05 -16.13
CA THR A 1073 27.39 -17.25 -15.50
C THR A 1073 25.95 -17.50 -15.90
N THR A 1074 25.18 -16.45 -16.21
CA THR A 1074 23.77 -16.57 -16.59
C THR A 1074 23.46 -16.14 -18.02
N GLY A 1075 24.40 -15.47 -18.71
CA GLY A 1075 24.18 -14.86 -20.02
C GLY A 1075 23.28 -13.62 -19.98
N LYS A 1076 23.05 -13.01 -18.81
CA LYS A 1076 22.19 -11.83 -18.65
C LYS A 1076 23.01 -10.56 -18.76
N CYS A 1077 22.51 -9.57 -19.49
CA CYS A 1077 23.13 -8.24 -19.51
C CYS A 1077 22.46 -7.35 -18.45
N HIS A 1078 23.27 -6.74 -17.59
CA HIS A 1078 22.85 -5.79 -16.57
C HIS A 1078 23.26 -4.37 -16.96
N ILE A 1079 22.41 -3.41 -16.66
CA ILE A 1079 22.69 -2.00 -16.86
C ILE A 1079 23.30 -1.47 -15.55
N THR A 1080 24.52 -0.92 -15.62
CA THR A 1080 25.34 -0.63 -14.43
C THR A 1080 25.81 0.82 -14.38
N SER A 1081 26.22 1.26 -13.19
CA SER A 1081 26.94 2.52 -12.98
C SER A 1081 28.42 2.26 -12.75
N GLN A 1082 29.28 3.00 -13.43
CA GLN A 1082 30.73 2.83 -13.36
C GLN A 1082 31.41 4.18 -13.16
N ASN A 1083 32.44 4.24 -12.32
CA ASN A 1083 33.27 5.44 -12.13
C ASN A 1083 34.78 5.17 -11.99
N HIS A 1084 35.24 4.02 -12.48
CA HIS A 1084 36.59 3.49 -12.27
C HIS A 1084 37.56 3.86 -13.42
N GLY A 1085 38.85 3.99 -13.07
CA GLY A 1085 39.92 4.29 -14.03
C GLY A 1085 40.85 3.13 -14.33
N TYR A 1086 40.65 1.98 -13.68
CA TYR A 1086 41.49 0.79 -13.79
C TYR A 1086 40.60 -0.44 -13.95
N ALA A 1087 41.09 -1.44 -14.66
CA ALA A 1087 40.44 -2.74 -14.81
C ALA A 1087 41.41 -3.87 -14.44
N VAL A 1088 40.88 -5.05 -14.18
CA VAL A 1088 41.68 -6.26 -13.98
C VAL A 1088 42.03 -6.87 -15.33
N ASP A 1089 43.25 -7.37 -15.48
CA ASP A 1089 43.66 -8.18 -16.62
C ASP A 1089 43.29 -9.66 -16.36
N PRO A 1090 42.20 -10.17 -16.96
CA PRO A 1090 41.71 -11.51 -16.67
C PRO A 1090 42.68 -12.60 -17.15
N THR A 1091 43.60 -12.29 -18.09
CA THR A 1091 44.59 -13.26 -18.60
C THR A 1091 45.62 -13.67 -17.54
N THR A 1092 45.70 -12.90 -16.46
CA THR A 1092 46.62 -13.13 -15.34
C THR A 1092 45.96 -13.82 -14.14
N LEU A 1093 44.67 -14.17 -14.24
CA LEU A 1093 43.95 -14.88 -13.18
C LEU A 1093 44.50 -16.30 -13.00
N THR A 1094 44.61 -16.72 -11.75
CA THR A 1094 44.92 -18.11 -11.40
C THR A 1094 43.70 -19.00 -11.63
N SER A 1095 43.90 -20.32 -11.76
CA SER A 1095 42.84 -21.30 -12.08
C SER A 1095 41.72 -21.40 -11.04
N ASP A 1096 41.89 -20.81 -9.86
CA ASP A 1096 40.89 -20.82 -8.79
C ASP A 1096 39.79 -19.76 -9.01
N TRP A 1097 39.98 -18.86 -9.98
CA TRP A 1097 39.11 -17.74 -10.26
C TRP A 1097 38.61 -17.78 -11.70
N ARG A 1098 37.47 -17.16 -11.94
CA ARG A 1098 36.97 -16.89 -13.27
C ARG A 1098 36.30 -15.52 -13.33
N GLU A 1099 36.18 -15.01 -14.54
CA GLU A 1099 35.42 -13.81 -14.81
C GLU A 1099 33.94 -14.01 -14.45
N TYR A 1100 33.34 -13.01 -13.83
CA TYR A 1100 31.92 -12.98 -13.49
C TYR A 1100 31.15 -12.05 -14.43
N PHE A 1101 31.67 -10.83 -14.63
CA PHE A 1101 31.07 -9.85 -15.52
C PHE A 1101 32.08 -9.31 -16.53
N THR A 1102 31.61 -8.98 -17.73
CA THR A 1102 32.40 -8.31 -18.76
C THR A 1102 31.63 -7.11 -19.31
N ASN A 1103 32.32 -5.98 -19.47
CA ASN A 1103 31.76 -4.79 -20.09
C ASN A 1103 31.54 -5.01 -21.59
N LEU A 1104 30.31 -4.80 -22.09
CA LEU A 1104 30.04 -5.03 -23.51
C LEU A 1104 30.59 -3.93 -24.43
N ASN A 1105 30.93 -2.75 -23.89
CA ASN A 1105 31.43 -1.64 -24.70
C ASN A 1105 32.92 -1.75 -25.00
N ASP A 1106 33.73 -2.13 -24.01
CA ASP A 1106 35.19 -2.11 -24.10
C ASP A 1106 35.85 -3.46 -23.75
N GLN A 1107 35.06 -4.49 -23.41
CA GLN A 1107 35.51 -5.83 -23.04
C GLN A 1107 36.36 -5.87 -21.76
N SER A 1108 36.35 -4.81 -20.95
CA SER A 1108 37.01 -4.82 -19.65
C SER A 1108 36.34 -5.81 -18.68
N ASN A 1109 37.15 -6.38 -17.78
CA ASN A 1109 36.62 -7.24 -16.73
C ASN A 1109 35.84 -6.40 -15.71
N GLU A 1110 34.59 -6.78 -15.47
CA GLU A 1110 33.67 -6.05 -14.60
C GLU A 1110 33.31 -6.81 -13.32
N GLY A 1111 33.93 -7.98 -13.10
CA GLY A 1111 33.70 -8.78 -11.91
C GLY A 1111 34.43 -10.12 -11.94
N LEU A 1112 34.71 -10.65 -10.75
CA LEU A 1112 35.36 -11.95 -10.55
C LEU A 1112 34.53 -12.82 -9.62
N ILE A 1113 34.64 -14.13 -9.77
CA ILE A 1113 34.06 -15.11 -8.86
C ILE A 1113 35.04 -16.26 -8.62
N HIS A 1114 35.18 -16.67 -7.37
CA HIS A 1114 35.99 -17.84 -7.01
C HIS A 1114 35.25 -19.13 -7.37
N ASN A 1115 35.95 -20.16 -7.84
CA ASN A 1115 35.34 -21.37 -8.37
C ASN A 1115 34.63 -22.23 -7.31
N SER A 1116 35.11 -22.21 -6.06
CA SER A 1116 34.62 -23.07 -4.97
C SER A 1116 34.26 -22.34 -3.65
N ARG A 1117 34.54 -21.04 -3.52
CA ARG A 1117 34.41 -20.30 -2.26
C ARG A 1117 33.42 -19.16 -2.43
N PRO A 1118 32.75 -18.70 -1.35
CA PRO A 1118 31.80 -17.59 -1.40
C PRO A 1118 32.51 -16.24 -1.52
N ILE A 1119 33.34 -16.08 -2.56
CA ILE A 1119 34.08 -14.86 -2.85
C ILE A 1119 33.74 -14.40 -4.27
N PHE A 1120 33.22 -13.18 -4.38
CA PHE A 1120 32.96 -12.56 -5.67
C PHE A 1120 33.11 -11.04 -5.58
N SER A 1121 33.22 -10.39 -6.73
CA SER A 1121 33.39 -8.94 -6.79
C SER A 1121 32.78 -8.34 -8.05
N ALA A 1122 32.47 -7.05 -7.98
CA ALA A 1122 31.98 -6.25 -9.11
C ALA A 1122 32.83 -4.98 -9.23
N GLN A 1123 33.26 -4.66 -10.44
CA GLN A 1123 34.03 -3.46 -10.73
C GLN A 1123 33.12 -2.22 -10.87
N PHE A 1124 31.87 -2.43 -11.31
CA PHE A 1124 30.79 -1.45 -11.28
C PHE A 1124 30.19 -1.25 -9.88
N HIS A 1125 29.19 -0.37 -9.77
CA HIS A 1125 28.57 0.06 -8.51
C HIS A 1125 27.11 -0.41 -8.39
N PRO A 1126 26.86 -1.62 -7.83
CA PRO A 1126 25.52 -2.10 -7.51
C PRO A 1126 24.74 -1.20 -6.54
N GLU A 1127 25.45 -0.39 -5.77
CA GLU A 1127 24.92 0.57 -4.82
C GLU A 1127 24.58 1.94 -5.43
N ALA A 1128 24.63 2.12 -6.75
CA ALA A 1128 24.49 3.46 -7.31
C ALA A 1128 23.13 4.11 -6.98
N LYS A 1129 23.16 5.38 -6.59
CA LYS A 1129 21.95 6.14 -6.21
C LYS A 1129 21.44 7.09 -7.31
N GLY A 1130 22.32 7.54 -8.20
CA GLY A 1130 21.95 8.31 -9.40
C GLY A 1130 21.79 7.47 -10.67
N GLY A 1131 21.98 6.15 -10.59
CA GLY A 1131 22.01 5.24 -11.74
C GLY A 1131 21.16 3.98 -11.56
N PRO A 1132 21.24 3.01 -12.49
CA PRO A 1132 20.40 1.80 -12.51
C PRO A 1132 20.57 0.94 -11.25
N LEU A 1133 19.49 0.30 -10.81
CA LEU A 1133 19.44 -0.57 -9.62
C LEU A 1133 19.42 -2.07 -9.98
N ASP A 1134 19.58 -2.41 -11.27
CA ASP A 1134 19.48 -3.77 -11.82
C ASP A 1134 20.45 -4.80 -11.21
N SER A 1135 21.51 -4.34 -10.54
CA SER A 1135 22.53 -5.18 -9.93
C SER A 1135 22.50 -5.18 -8.40
N ALA A 1136 21.52 -4.52 -7.77
CA ALA A 1136 21.38 -4.49 -6.30
C ALA A 1136 21.26 -5.90 -5.67
N TYR A 1137 20.80 -6.89 -6.44
CA TYR A 1137 20.73 -8.29 -6.04
C TYR A 1137 22.08 -8.89 -5.63
N LEU A 1138 23.21 -8.29 -6.05
CA LEU A 1138 24.54 -8.75 -5.64
C LEU A 1138 24.77 -8.58 -4.14
N PHE A 1139 24.16 -7.56 -3.50
CA PHE A 1139 24.15 -7.46 -2.05
C PHE A 1139 23.32 -8.58 -1.41
N ASP A 1140 22.16 -8.93 -1.99
CA ASP A 1140 21.34 -10.05 -1.51
C ASP A 1140 22.12 -11.37 -1.58
N LYS A 1141 22.79 -11.63 -2.71
CA LYS A 1141 23.66 -12.81 -2.90
C LYS A 1141 24.81 -12.88 -1.89
N TYR A 1142 25.42 -11.75 -1.57
CA TYR A 1142 26.45 -11.68 -0.53
C TYR A 1142 25.88 -11.96 0.85
N MET A 1143 24.74 -11.36 1.19
CA MET A 1143 24.06 -11.56 2.48
C MET A 1143 23.59 -13.00 2.67
N ASP A 1144 23.11 -13.67 1.61
CA ASP A 1144 22.79 -15.09 1.64
C ASP A 1144 24.04 -15.94 1.95
N SER A 1145 25.20 -15.57 1.38
CA SER A 1145 26.46 -16.26 1.66
C SER A 1145 26.90 -16.05 3.11
N VAL A 1146 26.74 -14.84 3.65
CA VAL A 1146 27.01 -14.49 5.06
C VAL A 1146 26.12 -15.28 6.00
N GLN A 1147 24.82 -15.37 5.71
CA GLN A 1147 23.88 -16.14 6.52
C GLN A 1147 24.21 -17.64 6.49
N GLN A 1148 24.49 -18.21 5.31
CA GLN A 1148 24.89 -19.62 5.20
C GLN A 1148 26.18 -19.92 5.97
N TYR A 1149 27.17 -19.03 5.89
CA TYR A 1149 28.41 -19.18 6.67
C TYR A 1149 28.13 -19.13 8.17
N LYS A 1150 27.31 -18.18 8.62
CA LYS A 1150 26.92 -18.03 10.01
C LYS A 1150 26.18 -19.27 10.55
N ASP A 1151 25.19 -19.78 9.81
CA ASP A 1151 24.41 -20.97 10.17
C ASP A 1151 25.31 -22.21 10.25
N HIS A 1152 26.27 -22.32 9.32
CA HIS A 1152 27.28 -23.36 9.36
C HIS A 1152 28.16 -23.22 10.62
N GLN A 1153 28.69 -22.03 10.94
CA GLN A 1153 29.50 -21.82 12.15
C GLN A 1153 28.73 -22.11 13.45
N ALA A 1154 27.45 -21.75 13.51
CA ALA A 1154 26.57 -22.05 14.64
C ALA A 1154 26.37 -23.56 14.86
N SER A 1155 26.52 -24.36 13.80
CA SER A 1155 26.44 -25.83 13.88
C SER A 1155 27.69 -26.48 14.51
N PHE A 1156 28.81 -25.75 14.61
CA PHE A 1156 30.08 -26.25 15.16
C PHE A 1156 30.54 -25.51 16.43
N SER A 1157 29.93 -24.38 16.80
CA SER A 1157 30.26 -23.64 18.03
C SER A 1157 29.11 -22.74 18.50
N ASP A 1158 28.97 -22.57 19.82
CA ASP A 1158 28.07 -21.57 20.43
C ASP A 1158 28.56 -20.11 20.27
N ARG A 1159 29.50 -19.85 19.35
CA ARG A 1159 30.08 -18.51 19.15
C ARG A 1159 29.07 -17.61 18.47
N ASN A 1160 28.61 -16.60 19.21
CA ASN A 1160 27.83 -15.50 18.66
C ASN A 1160 28.76 -14.36 18.26
N ASN A 1161 28.91 -14.11 16.95
CA ASN A 1161 29.72 -13.02 16.39
C ASN A 1161 29.05 -11.64 16.51
N LYS A 1162 27.92 -11.55 17.22
CA LYS A 1162 27.27 -10.29 17.55
C LYS A 1162 28.25 -9.40 18.33
N PRO A 1163 28.45 -8.14 17.89
CA PRO A 1163 29.32 -7.23 18.60
C PRO A 1163 28.76 -6.98 20.00
N SER A 1164 29.64 -7.10 21.01
CA SER A 1164 29.31 -6.79 22.40
C SER A 1164 28.70 -5.38 22.50
N PRO A 1165 27.60 -5.17 23.25
CA PRO A 1165 27.04 -3.84 23.46
C PRO A 1165 28.08 -2.81 23.94
N LEU A 1166 29.03 -3.25 24.78
CA LEU A 1166 30.12 -2.40 25.25
C LEU A 1166 31.07 -1.99 24.12
N LEU A 1167 31.37 -2.90 23.19
CA LEU A 1167 32.20 -2.59 22.02
C LEU A 1167 31.46 -1.65 21.06
N VAL A 1168 30.15 -1.85 20.88
CA VAL A 1168 29.30 -0.98 20.06
C VAL A 1168 29.24 0.43 20.62
N ASP A 1169 29.18 0.60 21.94
CA ASP A 1169 29.14 1.92 22.60
C ASP A 1169 30.49 2.66 22.57
N LEU A 1170 31.60 1.91 22.52
CA LEU A 1170 32.96 2.48 22.46
C LEU A 1170 33.36 2.94 21.05
N LEU A 1171 32.76 2.39 19.99
CA LEU A 1171 33.08 2.73 18.61
C LEU A 1171 32.27 3.95 18.14
N ALA A 1172 32.91 4.80 17.33
CA ALA A 1172 32.24 5.91 16.65
C ALA A 1172 31.09 5.40 15.77
N LYS A 1173 30.08 6.24 15.51
CA LYS A 1173 28.93 5.90 14.66
C LYS A 1173 29.06 6.38 13.21
N GLU A 1174 30.14 7.09 12.92
CA GLU A 1174 30.43 7.65 11.61
C GLU A 1174 31.94 7.64 11.35
N ARG A 1175 32.32 7.93 10.11
CA ARG A 1175 33.72 7.93 9.69
C ARG A 1175 34.57 8.89 10.53
N VAL A 1176 35.59 8.37 11.18
CA VAL A 1176 36.49 9.16 12.03
C VAL A 1176 37.63 9.79 11.22
N GLY A 1177 37.83 11.10 11.38
CA GLY A 1177 39.05 11.80 10.96
C GLY A 1177 39.23 11.97 9.45
N VAL A 1178 38.14 12.02 8.68
CA VAL A 1178 38.19 12.16 7.22
C VAL A 1178 37.50 13.46 6.80
N HIS A 1179 38.30 14.45 6.44
CA HIS A 1179 37.83 15.73 5.90
C HIS A 1179 38.69 16.12 4.70
N PRO A 1180 38.10 16.56 3.57
CA PRO A 1180 38.85 16.95 2.37
C PRO A 1180 39.97 17.97 2.58
N ALA A 1181 39.80 18.87 3.54
CA ALA A 1181 40.76 19.92 3.91
C ALA A 1181 41.74 19.54 5.04
N ALA A 1182 41.65 18.33 5.61
CA ALA A 1182 42.58 17.91 6.66
C ALA A 1182 43.95 17.54 6.06
N PRO A 1183 45.07 17.91 6.72
CA PRO A 1183 46.41 17.51 6.29
C PRO A 1183 46.62 15.99 6.44
N ASP A 1184 47.58 15.44 5.69
CA ASP A 1184 47.92 14.01 5.75
C ASP A 1184 48.35 13.65 7.18
N PHE A 1185 47.60 12.74 7.82
CA PHE A 1185 47.89 12.28 9.18
C PHE A 1185 49.04 11.25 9.13
N GLU A 1186 50.12 11.51 9.86
CA GLU A 1186 51.22 10.55 10.06
C GLU A 1186 50.81 9.48 11.10
N GLY A 1187 50.27 8.37 10.61
CA GLY A 1187 50.36 7.07 11.27
C GLY A 1187 49.27 6.67 12.26
N HIS A 1188 49.00 5.37 12.29
CA HIS A 1188 48.36 4.66 13.39
C HIS A 1188 49.31 4.66 14.60
N ALA A 1189 48.85 5.12 15.75
CA ALA A 1189 49.47 4.74 17.02
C ALA A 1189 49.20 3.24 17.26
N ALA A 1190 50.08 2.38 16.75
CA ALA A 1190 50.22 1.02 17.26
C ALA A 1190 50.77 1.13 18.70
N GLY A 1191 49.91 0.99 19.71
CA GLY A 1191 50.34 1.15 21.09
C GLY A 1191 49.24 1.11 22.14
N MET A 1192 48.60 -0.03 22.33
CA MET A 1192 48.33 -0.50 23.70
C MET A 1192 48.90 -1.91 23.79
N GLY A 1193 50.01 -2.00 24.49
CA GLY A 1193 50.85 -3.18 24.62
C GLY A 1193 50.22 -4.28 25.46
N ASP A 1194 50.84 -5.44 25.32
CA ASP A 1194 50.71 -6.61 26.18
C ASP A 1194 50.64 -6.23 27.66
N GLN A 1195 49.46 -6.37 28.26
CA GLN A 1195 49.37 -6.72 29.67
C GLN A 1195 49.22 -8.23 29.76
N GLN A 1196 50.38 -8.91 29.83
CA GLN A 1196 50.47 -10.25 30.39
C GLN A 1196 49.92 -10.23 31.82
N ILE A 1197 48.79 -10.92 32.04
CA ILE A 1197 48.43 -11.43 33.36
C ILE A 1197 49.49 -12.48 33.72
N THR A 1198 50.37 -12.12 34.65
CA THR A 1198 51.41 -13.01 35.18
C THR A 1198 50.76 -14.00 36.14
N VAL A 1199 50.77 -15.29 35.78
CA VAL A 1199 50.61 -16.39 36.75
C VAL A 1199 52.02 -16.81 37.17
N GLY A 1200 52.32 -16.69 38.47
CA GLY A 1200 53.64 -16.98 39.02
C GLY A 1200 54.01 -18.47 39.02
N GLY A 1201 55.28 -18.77 38.70
CA GLY A 1201 55.93 -20.08 38.88
C GLY A 1201 57.29 -20.15 38.13
N PRO A 1202 58.34 -20.82 38.65
CA PRO A 1202 59.71 -20.31 38.58
C PRO A 1202 60.58 -20.76 37.38
N VAL A 1203 61.32 -19.78 36.87
CA VAL A 1203 62.70 -19.72 36.32
C VAL A 1203 63.52 -21.03 36.18
N ALA A 1204 64.06 -21.24 34.97
CA ALA A 1204 65.46 -21.66 34.73
C ALA A 1204 65.93 -21.26 33.29
N PRO A 1205 67.14 -20.66 33.10
CA PRO A 1205 67.66 -20.15 31.81
C PRO A 1205 68.80 -21.05 31.24
N PRO A 1206 69.65 -20.59 30.28
CA PRO A 1206 69.45 -20.36 28.84
C PRO A 1206 70.40 -21.27 27.99
N TYR A 1207 70.28 -21.32 26.65
CA TYR A 1207 71.44 -21.64 25.79
C TYR A 1207 71.33 -21.05 24.37
N GLN A 1208 72.32 -20.23 24.01
CA GLN A 1208 72.75 -19.82 22.65
C GLN A 1208 73.11 -21.07 21.80
N PRO A 1209 73.24 -21.06 20.43
CA PRO A 1209 74.15 -20.13 19.73
C PRO A 1209 73.98 -19.85 18.21
N ILE A 1210 74.64 -18.76 17.78
CA ILE A 1210 75.57 -18.59 16.64
C ILE A 1210 75.11 -18.84 15.18
N THR A 1211 75.49 -17.85 14.37
CA THR A 1211 75.50 -17.69 12.92
C THR A 1211 76.31 -18.74 12.13
N GLN A 1212 75.91 -19.04 10.88
CA GLN A 1212 76.86 -19.18 9.76
C GLN A 1212 76.20 -19.21 8.37
N LYS A 1213 76.87 -18.54 7.41
CA LYS A 1213 76.66 -18.57 5.95
C LYS A 1213 77.10 -19.92 5.33
N PRO A 1214 76.67 -20.26 4.10
CA PRO A 1214 77.34 -21.28 3.29
C PRO A 1214 78.24 -20.68 2.20
N ILE A 1215 79.38 -21.34 1.94
CA ILE A 1215 80.20 -21.23 0.71
C ILE A 1215 80.18 -22.59 0.00
N ALA A 1216 80.20 -22.53 -1.32
CA ALA A 1216 79.98 -23.55 -2.36
C ALA A 1216 80.94 -24.76 -2.39
N SER A 1217 80.50 -25.87 -3.01
CA SER A 1217 80.93 -26.34 -4.36
C SER A 1217 80.64 -27.84 -4.62
N ALA A 1218 80.48 -28.16 -5.92
CA ALA A 1218 80.71 -29.43 -6.63
C ALA A 1218 79.84 -30.67 -6.34
N ALA A 1219 78.94 -30.99 -7.28
CA ALA A 1219 79.00 -32.16 -8.19
C ALA A 1219 77.84 -32.09 -9.19
#